data_AF-A0A9P5QG50-F1
#
_entry.id   AF-A0A9P5QG50-F1
#
_cell.length_a   1.000
_cell.length_b   1.000
_cell.length_c   1.000
_cell.angle_alpha   90.00
_cell.angle_beta   90.00
_cell.angle_gamma   90.00
#
_symmetry.space_group_name_H-M   'P 1'
#
loop_
_entity.id
_entity.type
_entity.pdbx_description
1 polymer ?
#
loop_
_entity_poly.entity_id
_entity_poly.type
_entity_poly.pdbx_seq_one_letter_code
_entity_poly.pdbx_strand_id
1 'polypeptide(L)'
;MVNPAFTPSIQPWRTPEQHEEQQYLNMIQYIMDHGEFRADRTGTGTRSIFAPPSMRFSLENDIFPLLTTKRVFFRAVAEELLWFVKGDTNGLHLSEKGIKIWDGNGSREYLDKIGLSHRKVGDLGPVYGFQWRHFGAEYKDCDTDYTGQGVDQLAEVIWKIKNTPTDRRIILSAWNPADLGKMALPPCHMFCQFYVSTPTEEQPKAKLSCQLYQRSCDMGLGVPFNIASYALLTKMIAHVTDLGCGEFIHTMGDTHIYLDHTEALKIQIEREPRPFPKLYIRPFQGENGEKSAEANRVIQNIDDFKLEDFVLEGYNPHKKIDMAMSARLSPIVFIPPTLLLLAIAGILIYRYLDNIQDAWSNIRYRIRRQHIIEGGEVNELFEDGYEYASQEDEAYAQGQLEHENEDQPEVEAQGSTTSARLRMHHEMVQQMRARAGFAPEPFPGDRGANAHGAEGDDDDDGEEGEDDGGIGSSNGATAASSRIKKIGKKKAEKLQRKEQMRAYREFMDMQREERRQQEEMFKMQEAIQQEERRRERSTQIEKDRKRKEQLKEKEAKENDSKMKRIQSERLKDEKARRELRTYIQRVRSFRLSSLASRLDRTEAQLLGDLSAITQDEDLKAGNQIVGDDVTIPRVSLASSLIELSLPSNSASSPAFRGESSRPQLLVLYDSVSNLYVVLDEAKLSAFSEVAKTKGRVDKKEL
;
A
#
# COMPACT_ATOMS: atom_id res chain seq x y z
N MET A 1 -45.55 -1.96 -10.30
CA MET A 1 -45.35 -3.37 -9.90
C MET A 1 -43.88 -3.68 -10.08
N VAL A 2 -43.15 -3.86 -8.99
CA VAL A 2 -41.70 -4.17 -9.00
C VAL A 2 -41.56 -5.65 -9.30
N ASN A 3 -40.68 -6.00 -10.24
CA ASN A 3 -40.38 -7.37 -10.63
C ASN A 3 -39.89 -8.18 -9.40
N PRO A 4 -40.58 -9.26 -8.98
CA PRO A 4 -40.24 -10.04 -7.78
C PRO A 4 -38.97 -10.91 -7.93
N ALA A 5 -38.29 -10.88 -9.08
CA ALA A 5 -37.09 -11.67 -9.35
C ALA A 5 -35.75 -11.01 -8.92
N PHE A 6 -35.76 -9.84 -8.29
CA PHE A 6 -34.57 -9.29 -7.64
C PHE A 6 -34.73 -9.37 -6.12
N THR A 7 -34.51 -10.55 -5.57
CA THR A 7 -34.17 -10.69 -4.16
C THR A 7 -32.69 -10.33 -4.05
N PRO A 8 -32.29 -9.17 -3.47
CA PRO A 8 -30.91 -8.99 -3.06
C PRO A 8 -30.72 -9.86 -1.82
N SER A 9 -30.68 -11.19 -1.98
CA SER A 9 -30.41 -12.11 -0.88
C SER A 9 -28.92 -12.12 -0.61
N ILE A 10 -28.40 -10.98 -0.19
CA ILE A 10 -27.28 -11.01 0.71
C ILE A 10 -27.76 -10.35 1.98
N GLN A 11 -28.10 -11.22 2.93
CA GLN A 11 -28.50 -10.89 4.29
C GLN A 11 -27.57 -9.79 4.85
N PRO A 12 -28.07 -8.90 5.73
CA PRO A 12 -27.19 -7.96 6.42
C PRO A 12 -25.99 -8.73 7.01
N TRP A 13 -24.80 -8.30 6.61
CA TRP A 13 -23.49 -8.97 6.69
C TRP A 13 -23.02 -9.46 8.06
N ARG A 14 -23.82 -9.20 9.09
CA ARG A 14 -23.56 -9.53 10.48
C ARG A 14 -24.90 -9.82 11.12
N THR A 15 -25.19 -11.09 11.37
CA THR A 15 -26.03 -11.41 12.53
C THR A 15 -25.08 -11.38 13.74
N PRO A 16 -25.36 -10.62 14.81
CA PRO A 16 -24.48 -10.54 15.98
C PRO A 16 -24.09 -11.91 16.55
N GLU A 17 -24.88 -12.94 16.27
CA GLU A 17 -24.72 -14.31 16.73
C GLU A 17 -23.77 -15.15 15.84
N GLN A 18 -23.47 -14.73 14.61
CA GLN A 18 -22.59 -15.47 13.70
C GLN A 18 -21.14 -15.01 13.79
N HIS A 19 -20.23 -16.00 13.85
CA HIS A 19 -18.80 -15.75 13.85
C HIS A 19 -18.34 -15.03 12.57
N GLU A 20 -17.52 -13.98 12.70
CA GLU A 20 -17.14 -13.11 11.58
C GLU A 20 -16.38 -13.85 10.45
N GLU A 21 -15.66 -14.94 10.77
CA GLU A 21 -15.03 -15.84 9.76
C GLU A 21 -16.04 -16.47 8.78
N GLN A 22 -17.32 -16.56 9.15
CA GLN A 22 -18.36 -17.11 8.27
C GLN A 22 -18.50 -16.28 6.99
N GLN A 23 -18.16 -14.99 7.00
CA GLN A 23 -18.13 -14.15 5.80
C GLN A 23 -17.18 -14.72 4.75
N TYR A 24 -16.00 -15.19 5.17
CA TYR A 24 -14.99 -15.78 4.29
C TYR A 24 -15.44 -17.14 3.76
N LEU A 25 -16.00 -18.00 4.62
CA LEU A 25 -16.48 -19.34 4.22
C LEU A 25 -17.67 -19.27 3.28
N ASN A 26 -18.65 -18.40 3.57
CA ASN A 26 -19.81 -18.18 2.71
C ASN A 26 -19.39 -17.64 1.35
N MET A 27 -18.38 -16.75 1.30
CA MET A 27 -17.84 -16.24 0.05
C MET A 27 -17.21 -17.36 -0.79
N ILE A 28 -16.45 -18.26 -0.15
CA ILE A 28 -15.88 -19.43 -0.83
C ILE A 28 -16.99 -20.30 -1.42
N GLN A 29 -17.98 -20.68 -0.59
CA GLN A 29 -19.11 -21.49 -1.03
C GLN A 29 -19.83 -20.84 -2.22
N TYR A 30 -20.12 -19.54 -2.12
CA TYR A 30 -20.78 -18.80 -3.19
C TYR A 30 -19.99 -18.81 -4.50
N ILE A 31 -18.66 -18.62 -4.44
CA ILE A 31 -17.81 -18.69 -5.64
C ILE A 31 -17.78 -20.12 -6.22
N MET A 32 -17.80 -21.15 -5.37
CA MET A 32 -17.89 -22.53 -5.85
C MET A 32 -19.20 -22.78 -6.60
N ASP A 33 -20.32 -22.31 -6.06
CA ASP A 33 -21.65 -22.59 -6.61
C ASP A 33 -22.00 -21.71 -7.82
N HIS A 34 -21.60 -20.44 -7.78
CA HIS A 34 -22.07 -19.40 -8.70
C HIS A 34 -20.95 -18.65 -9.43
N GLY A 35 -19.69 -18.90 -9.11
CA GLY A 35 -18.56 -18.22 -9.74
C GLY A 35 -18.43 -18.54 -11.23
N GLU A 36 -18.18 -17.51 -12.03
CA GLU A 36 -17.89 -17.64 -13.45
C GLU A 36 -16.53 -18.32 -13.64
N PHE A 37 -16.48 -19.35 -14.48
CA PHE A 37 -15.21 -19.91 -14.93
C PHE A 37 -14.47 -18.89 -15.80
N ARG A 38 -13.23 -18.57 -15.44
CA ARG A 38 -12.36 -17.69 -16.23
C ARG A 38 -11.00 -18.34 -16.41
N ALA A 39 -10.52 -18.33 -17.64
CA ALA A 39 -9.10 -18.56 -17.91
C ALA A 39 -8.29 -17.43 -17.27
N ASP A 40 -7.14 -17.76 -16.71
CA ASP A 40 -6.30 -16.81 -15.99
C ASP A 40 -4.85 -16.84 -16.51
N ARG A 41 -4.06 -15.82 -16.15
CA ARG A 41 -2.67 -15.66 -16.61
C ARG A 41 -1.74 -16.82 -16.21
N THR A 42 -2.11 -17.60 -15.19
CA THR A 42 -1.31 -18.73 -14.67
C THR A 42 -1.58 -20.03 -15.43
N GLY A 43 -2.69 -20.11 -16.18
CA GLY A 43 -3.12 -21.31 -16.90
C GLY A 43 -3.80 -22.37 -16.03
N THR A 44 -4.00 -22.11 -14.73
CA THR A 44 -4.73 -23.01 -13.83
C THR A 44 -6.25 -22.92 -14.02
N GLY A 45 -6.74 -21.74 -14.40
CA GLY A 45 -8.15 -21.40 -14.42
C GLY A 45 -8.67 -21.03 -13.03
N THR A 46 -9.75 -20.24 -13.00
CA THR A 46 -10.39 -19.79 -11.77
C THR A 46 -11.91 -19.87 -11.87
N ARG A 47 -12.58 -19.98 -10.72
CA ARG A 47 -13.97 -19.52 -10.56
C ARG A 47 -13.93 -18.16 -9.86
N SER A 48 -14.65 -17.18 -10.39
CA SER A 48 -14.57 -15.81 -9.89
C SER A 48 -15.92 -15.11 -9.84
N ILE A 49 -16.00 -14.11 -8.98
CA ILE A 49 -17.07 -13.11 -8.94
C ILE A 49 -16.42 -11.72 -8.85
N PHE A 50 -17.09 -10.72 -9.39
CA PHE A 50 -16.59 -9.35 -9.36
C PHE A 50 -17.32 -8.50 -8.33
N ALA A 51 -16.55 -7.74 -7.56
CA ALA A 51 -17.03 -6.80 -6.55
C ALA A 51 -18.07 -7.42 -5.61
N PRO A 52 -17.76 -8.57 -4.97
CA PRO A 52 -18.64 -9.08 -3.94
C PRO A 52 -18.65 -8.08 -2.79
N PRO A 53 -19.65 -8.16 -1.91
CA PRO A 53 -19.71 -7.18 -0.86
C PRO A 53 -18.60 -7.40 0.17
N SER A 54 -18.25 -6.32 0.85
CA SER A 54 -17.04 -6.26 1.66
C SER A 54 -17.18 -7.10 2.93
N MET A 55 -16.10 -7.79 3.30
CA MET A 55 -15.99 -8.44 4.60
C MET A 55 -15.62 -7.41 5.66
N ARG A 56 -16.10 -7.58 6.89
CA ARG A 56 -15.84 -6.67 8.01
C ARG A 56 -15.44 -7.43 9.26
N PHE A 57 -14.40 -6.97 9.93
CA PHE A 57 -13.83 -7.65 11.09
C PHE A 57 -13.62 -6.67 12.23
N SER A 58 -14.16 -6.99 13.40
CA SER A 58 -13.93 -6.21 14.61
C SER A 58 -12.47 -6.38 15.07
N LEU A 59 -11.84 -5.26 15.44
CA LEU A 59 -10.52 -5.24 16.09
C LEU A 59 -10.61 -4.81 17.56
N GLU A 60 -11.83 -4.61 18.07
CA GLU A 60 -12.09 -4.20 19.44
C GLU A 60 -11.69 -5.30 20.43
N ASN A 61 -11.40 -4.92 21.68
CA ASN A 61 -11.08 -5.85 22.78
C ASN A 61 -9.93 -6.82 22.44
N ASP A 62 -9.00 -6.33 21.63
CA ASP A 62 -7.83 -7.04 21.12
C ASP A 62 -8.11 -8.25 20.22
N ILE A 63 -9.35 -8.43 19.78
CA ILE A 63 -9.73 -9.43 18.78
C ILE A 63 -8.88 -9.23 17.52
N PHE A 64 -8.33 -10.32 16.99
CA PHE A 64 -7.49 -10.29 15.81
C PHE A 64 -8.02 -11.31 14.78
N PRO A 65 -8.50 -10.88 13.60
CA PRO A 65 -9.14 -11.74 12.60
C PRO A 65 -8.12 -12.62 11.86
N LEU A 66 -7.54 -13.56 12.60
CA LEU A 66 -6.66 -14.61 12.08
C LEU A 66 -7.48 -15.88 11.94
N LEU A 67 -7.79 -16.25 10.70
CA LEU A 67 -8.69 -17.35 10.38
C LEU A 67 -8.32 -18.64 11.12
N THR A 68 -9.33 -19.37 11.55
CA THR A 68 -9.22 -20.54 12.42
C THR A 68 -9.60 -21.84 11.73
N THR A 69 -10.39 -21.80 10.65
CA THR A 69 -10.72 -22.98 9.83
C THR A 69 -9.52 -23.58 9.11
N LYS A 70 -8.43 -22.83 8.98
CA LYS A 70 -7.10 -23.31 8.56
C LYS A 70 -6.03 -22.53 9.30
N ARG A 71 -4.92 -23.18 9.63
CA ARG A 71 -3.74 -22.51 10.21
C ARG A 71 -3.15 -21.50 9.21
N VAL A 72 -3.15 -20.23 9.59
CA VAL A 72 -2.51 -19.11 8.88
C VAL A 72 -1.08 -18.93 9.40
N PHE A 73 -0.13 -18.64 8.51
CA PHE A 73 1.27 -18.48 8.86
C PHE A 73 1.57 -17.07 9.42
N PHE A 74 1.09 -16.77 10.64
CA PHE A 74 1.17 -15.43 11.24
C PHE A 74 2.58 -14.82 11.25
N ARG A 75 3.63 -15.61 11.52
CA ARG A 75 5.02 -15.11 11.47
C ARG A 75 5.37 -14.51 10.10
N ALA A 76 4.93 -15.15 9.00
CA ALA A 76 5.12 -14.61 7.66
C ALA A 76 4.34 -13.31 7.47
N VAL A 77 3.10 -13.23 7.98
CA VAL A 77 2.26 -12.02 7.92
C VAL A 77 2.96 -10.84 8.58
N ALA A 78 3.44 -11.02 9.80
CA ALA A 78 4.11 -9.97 10.54
C ALA A 78 5.44 -9.55 9.88
N GLU A 79 6.28 -10.50 9.47
CA GLU A 79 7.57 -10.21 8.83
C GLU A 79 7.42 -9.52 7.47
N GLU A 80 6.45 -9.92 6.65
CA GLU A 80 6.14 -9.25 5.39
C GLU A 80 5.62 -7.83 5.63
N LEU A 81 4.74 -7.63 6.62
CA LEU A 81 4.25 -6.29 6.93
C LEU A 81 5.38 -5.36 7.40
N LEU A 82 6.28 -5.85 8.26
CA LEU A 82 7.45 -5.08 8.68
C LEU A 82 8.39 -4.79 7.51
N TRP A 83 8.51 -5.70 6.54
CA TRP A 83 9.25 -5.49 5.30
C TRP A 83 8.60 -4.40 4.44
N PHE A 84 7.27 -4.39 4.28
CA PHE A 84 6.55 -3.29 3.61
C PHE A 84 6.73 -1.96 4.34
N VAL A 85 6.60 -1.94 5.67
CA VAL A 85 6.79 -0.72 6.48
C VAL A 85 8.18 -0.14 6.21
N LYS A 86 9.23 -0.95 6.17
CA LYS A 86 10.60 -0.49 5.90
C LYS A 86 10.84 0.10 4.50
N GLY A 87 9.90 -0.05 3.57
CA GLY A 87 10.12 0.33 2.17
C GLY A 87 10.99 -0.65 1.38
N ASP A 88 11.24 -1.84 1.95
CA ASP A 88 12.13 -2.84 1.39
C ASP A 88 11.49 -3.52 0.17
N THR A 89 12.33 -3.88 -0.80
CA THR A 89 11.94 -4.49 -2.08
C THR A 89 12.77 -5.70 -2.46
N ASN A 90 13.73 -6.09 -1.60
CA ASN A 90 14.49 -7.31 -1.75
C ASN A 90 13.76 -8.48 -1.07
N GLY A 91 13.16 -9.36 -1.86
CA GLY A 91 12.48 -10.56 -1.38
C GLY A 91 13.40 -11.52 -0.61
N LEU A 92 14.73 -11.48 -0.84
CA LEU A 92 15.67 -12.35 -0.15
C LEU A 92 15.74 -12.07 1.36
N HIS A 93 15.48 -10.84 1.80
CA HIS A 93 15.45 -10.53 3.24
C HIS A 93 14.32 -11.28 3.97
N LEU A 94 13.24 -11.64 3.26
CA LEU A 94 12.21 -12.54 3.77
C LEU A 94 12.65 -14.00 3.67
N SER A 95 13.24 -14.40 2.54
CA SER A 95 13.72 -15.77 2.31
C SER A 95 14.77 -16.20 3.34
N GLU A 96 15.69 -15.31 3.72
CA GLU A 96 16.71 -15.51 4.75
C GLU A 96 16.11 -15.81 6.14
N LYS A 97 14.91 -15.29 6.41
CA LYS A 97 14.14 -15.58 7.63
C LYS A 97 13.30 -16.86 7.51
N GLY A 98 13.38 -17.55 6.37
CA GLY A 98 12.57 -18.72 6.04
C GLY A 98 11.16 -18.39 5.55
N ILE A 99 10.90 -17.14 5.17
CA ILE A 99 9.60 -16.70 4.63
C ILE A 99 9.69 -16.64 3.11
N LYS A 100 9.17 -17.67 2.45
CA LYS A 100 9.38 -17.93 1.01
C LYS A 100 8.23 -17.48 0.09
N ILE A 101 7.35 -16.61 0.58
CA ILE A 101 6.12 -16.22 -0.12
C ILE A 101 6.40 -15.41 -1.40
N TRP A 102 7.56 -14.76 -1.50
CA TRP A 102 7.99 -13.99 -2.68
C TRP A 102 9.02 -14.71 -3.56
N ASP A 103 9.54 -15.88 -3.15
CA ASP A 103 10.62 -16.59 -3.86
C ASP A 103 10.24 -16.90 -5.31
N GLY A 104 8.98 -17.30 -5.56
CA GLY A 104 8.49 -17.61 -6.90
C GLY A 104 8.56 -16.39 -7.83
N ASN A 105 8.04 -15.25 -7.38
CA ASN A 105 8.00 -14.00 -8.15
C ASN A 105 9.36 -13.28 -8.20
N GLY A 106 10.26 -13.54 -7.26
CA GLY A 106 11.62 -13.01 -7.24
C GLY A 106 12.65 -13.89 -7.94
N SER A 107 12.25 -15.05 -8.46
CA SER A 107 13.16 -16.00 -9.13
C SER A 107 13.71 -15.45 -10.45
N ARG A 108 14.92 -15.89 -10.83
CA ARG A 108 15.53 -15.54 -12.12
C ARG A 108 14.61 -15.85 -13.30
N GLU A 109 14.04 -17.05 -13.30
CA GLU A 109 13.15 -17.53 -14.36
C GLU A 109 11.90 -16.65 -14.51
N TYR A 110 11.26 -16.28 -13.40
CA TYR A 110 10.09 -15.43 -13.45
C TYR A 110 10.42 -14.00 -13.90
N LEU A 111 11.49 -13.40 -13.36
CA LEU A 111 11.92 -12.05 -13.74
C LEU A 111 12.28 -11.96 -15.22
N ASP A 112 12.98 -12.96 -15.77
CA ASP A 112 13.28 -13.03 -17.21
C ASP A 112 12.02 -13.14 -18.06
N LYS A 113 11.09 -14.01 -17.64
CA LYS A 113 9.80 -14.22 -18.32
C LYS A 113 8.98 -12.94 -18.47
N ILE A 114 9.06 -12.03 -17.50
CA ILE A 114 8.32 -10.75 -17.52
C ILE A 114 9.15 -9.57 -18.04
N GLY A 115 10.33 -9.81 -18.62
CA GLY A 115 11.17 -8.78 -19.23
C GLY A 115 12.00 -7.95 -18.24
N LEU A 116 12.17 -8.42 -17.00
CA LEU A 116 12.98 -7.78 -15.96
C LEU A 116 14.34 -8.50 -15.80
N SER A 117 14.97 -8.89 -16.91
CA SER A 117 16.23 -9.64 -16.92
C SER A 117 17.42 -8.90 -16.31
N HIS A 118 17.38 -7.57 -16.34
CA HIS A 118 18.40 -6.69 -15.75
C HIS A 118 18.37 -6.65 -14.22
N ARG A 119 17.28 -7.10 -13.57
CA ARG A 119 17.16 -7.13 -12.11
C ARG A 119 17.93 -8.31 -11.53
N LYS A 120 18.47 -8.16 -10.32
CA LYS A 120 19.04 -9.29 -9.56
C LYS A 120 17.92 -10.19 -9.02
N VAL A 121 18.26 -11.43 -8.68
CA VAL A 121 17.32 -12.36 -8.01
C VAL A 121 16.83 -11.74 -6.69
N GLY A 122 15.53 -11.79 -6.47
CA GLY A 122 14.87 -11.21 -5.30
C GLY A 122 14.55 -9.72 -5.40
N ASP A 123 15.04 -8.99 -6.41
CA ASP A 123 14.64 -7.61 -6.65
C ASP A 123 13.24 -7.58 -7.29
N LEU A 124 12.24 -7.24 -6.48
CA LEU A 124 10.84 -7.22 -6.91
C LEU A 124 10.46 -5.93 -7.64
N GLY A 125 11.37 -4.96 -7.76
CA GLY A 125 11.11 -3.62 -8.25
C GLY A 125 10.37 -2.73 -7.23
N PRO A 126 9.80 -1.60 -7.67
CA PRO A 126 9.17 -0.59 -6.80
C PRO A 126 7.80 -1.03 -6.27
N VAL A 127 7.73 -2.19 -5.61
CA VAL A 127 6.49 -2.80 -5.09
C VAL A 127 6.08 -2.21 -3.74
N TYR A 128 4.81 -2.38 -3.36
CA TYR A 128 4.21 -2.11 -2.05
C TYR A 128 4.95 -1.12 -1.13
N GLY A 129 5.88 -1.62 -0.29
CA GLY A 129 6.61 -0.83 0.69
C GLY A 129 7.34 0.36 0.07
N PHE A 130 7.97 0.17 -1.09
CA PHE A 130 8.59 1.28 -1.82
C PHE A 130 7.56 2.37 -2.15
N GLN A 131 6.38 2.00 -2.65
CA GLN A 131 5.33 2.97 -2.93
C GLN A 131 4.79 3.60 -1.64
N TRP A 132 4.78 2.89 -0.52
CA TRP A 132 4.34 3.45 0.77
C TRP A 132 5.29 4.51 1.32
N ARG A 133 6.60 4.32 1.17
CA ARG A 133 7.63 5.19 1.77
C ARG A 133 8.26 6.17 0.78
N HIS A 134 8.20 5.86 -0.52
CA HIS A 134 8.94 6.54 -1.59
C HIS A 134 8.08 6.72 -2.86
N PHE A 135 6.78 7.01 -2.72
CA PHE A 135 5.87 7.12 -3.87
C PHE A 135 6.39 8.15 -4.89
N GLY A 136 6.51 7.74 -6.15
CA GLY A 136 6.98 8.59 -7.24
C GLY A 136 8.50 8.81 -7.30
N ALA A 137 9.29 8.20 -6.42
CA ALA A 137 10.75 8.17 -6.55
C ALA A 137 11.18 7.32 -7.75
N GLU A 138 12.31 7.67 -8.37
CA GLU A 138 12.89 6.89 -9.46
C GLU A 138 13.57 5.63 -8.90
N TYR A 139 12.98 4.47 -9.16
CA TYR A 139 13.56 3.18 -8.75
C TYR A 139 14.77 2.80 -9.60
N LYS A 140 15.88 2.48 -8.92
CA LYS A 140 17.12 1.93 -9.49
C LYS A 140 17.18 0.42 -9.28
N ASP A 141 17.44 0.01 -8.04
CA ASP A 141 17.50 -1.38 -7.59
C ASP A 141 17.06 -1.49 -6.11
N CYS A 142 16.98 -2.72 -5.60
CA CYS A 142 16.61 -2.99 -4.21
C CYS A 142 17.72 -2.75 -3.17
N ASP A 143 18.94 -2.39 -3.57
CA ASP A 143 20.05 -2.08 -2.65
C ASP A 143 20.27 -0.58 -2.45
N THR A 144 19.64 0.24 -3.30
CA THR A 144 19.72 1.69 -3.27
C THR A 144 19.04 2.26 -2.02
N ASP A 145 19.68 3.24 -1.37
CA ASP A 145 19.06 4.03 -0.31
C ASP A 145 18.12 5.10 -0.91
N TYR A 146 16.83 4.95 -0.65
CA TYR A 146 15.79 5.87 -1.09
C TYR A 146 15.37 6.87 -0.01
N THR A 147 16.08 6.95 1.12
CA THR A 147 15.75 7.86 2.21
C THR A 147 15.57 9.30 1.72
N GLY A 148 14.43 9.90 2.05
CA GLY A 148 14.08 11.27 1.65
C GLY A 148 13.65 11.45 0.19
N GLN A 149 13.54 10.37 -0.59
CA GLN A 149 13.05 10.41 -1.96
C GLN A 149 11.56 10.03 -2.03
N GLY A 150 10.83 10.65 -2.97
CA GLY A 150 9.40 10.42 -3.17
C GLY A 150 8.53 10.97 -2.03
N VAL A 151 7.29 10.49 -1.97
CA VAL A 151 6.34 10.82 -0.89
C VAL A 151 6.25 9.65 0.09
N ASP A 152 6.57 9.90 1.36
CA ASP A 152 6.32 8.96 2.47
C ASP A 152 4.86 9.05 2.91
N GLN A 153 4.01 8.30 2.22
CA GLN A 153 2.57 8.23 2.48
C GLN A 153 2.28 7.67 3.88
N LEU A 154 3.07 6.71 4.38
CA LEU A 154 2.86 6.12 5.70
C LEU A 154 3.12 7.14 6.82
N ALA A 155 4.20 7.91 6.70
CA ALA A 155 4.46 9.01 7.62
C ALA A 155 3.37 10.08 7.56
N GLU A 156 2.88 10.44 6.37
CA GLU A 156 1.78 11.39 6.20
C GLU A 156 0.47 10.88 6.83
N VAL A 157 0.13 9.60 6.64
CA VAL A 157 -1.02 8.95 7.26
C VAL A 157 -0.97 9.05 8.78
N ILE A 158 0.17 8.66 9.39
CA ILE A 158 0.35 8.73 10.85
C ILE A 158 0.26 10.17 11.34
N TRP A 159 0.86 11.12 10.61
CA TRP A 159 0.78 12.54 10.94
C TRP A 159 -0.67 13.05 10.89
N LYS A 160 -1.43 12.71 9.84
CA LYS A 160 -2.85 13.09 9.70
C LYS A 160 -3.71 12.50 10.82
N ILE A 161 -3.49 11.24 11.17
CA ILE A 161 -4.23 10.61 12.29
C ILE A 161 -3.97 11.35 13.60
N LYS A 162 -2.72 11.74 13.88
CA LYS A 162 -2.35 12.46 15.11
C LYS A 162 -2.86 13.91 15.14
N ASN A 163 -2.85 14.60 14.00
CA ASN A 163 -3.02 16.07 13.97
C ASN A 163 -4.33 16.54 13.34
N THR A 164 -4.90 15.76 12.42
CA THR A 164 -6.13 16.07 11.69
C THR A 164 -6.99 14.80 11.53
N PRO A 165 -7.40 14.12 12.63
CA PRO A 165 -8.01 12.79 12.59
C PRO A 165 -9.34 12.73 11.82
N THR A 166 -10.03 13.85 11.65
CA THR A 166 -11.28 13.94 10.88
C THR A 166 -11.05 14.20 9.39
N ASP A 167 -9.81 14.28 8.93
CA ASP A 167 -9.47 14.40 7.52
C ASP A 167 -9.95 13.16 6.74
N ARG A 168 -10.42 13.39 5.52
CA ARG A 168 -11.03 12.35 4.66
C ARG A 168 -10.07 11.81 3.60
N ARG A 169 -8.77 12.12 3.69
CA ARG A 169 -7.71 11.76 2.73
C ARG A 169 -6.55 11.07 3.45
N ILE A 170 -6.87 10.31 4.49
CA ILE A 170 -5.92 9.45 5.19
C ILE A 170 -5.81 8.14 4.39
N ILE A 171 -5.08 8.19 3.28
CA ILE A 171 -4.99 7.12 2.27
C ILE A 171 -3.54 6.67 2.13
N LEU A 172 -3.34 5.38 1.96
CA LEU A 172 -2.06 4.75 1.65
C LEU A 172 -2.23 3.90 0.38
N SER A 173 -1.52 4.26 -0.70
CA SER A 173 -1.65 3.57 -2.00
C SER A 173 -0.34 2.94 -2.45
N ALA A 174 -0.40 1.71 -2.95
CA ALA A 174 0.67 1.08 -3.70
C ALA A 174 0.46 1.19 -5.22
N TRP A 175 -0.70 1.65 -5.69
CA TRP A 175 -1.00 1.71 -7.12
C TRP A 175 -0.36 2.92 -7.79
N ASN A 176 0.72 2.68 -8.53
CA ASN A 176 1.41 3.69 -9.32
C ASN A 176 1.48 3.26 -10.79
N PRO A 177 0.59 3.80 -11.66
CA PRO A 177 0.56 3.46 -13.09
C PRO A 177 1.89 3.60 -13.82
N ALA A 178 2.72 4.59 -13.45
CA ALA A 178 4.01 4.84 -14.09
C ALA A 178 5.06 3.76 -13.78
N ASP A 179 4.89 3.05 -12.66
CA ASP A 179 5.84 2.04 -12.20
C ASP A 179 5.37 0.60 -12.42
N LEU A 180 4.12 0.35 -12.85
CA LEU A 180 3.58 -1.00 -12.98
C LEU A 180 4.44 -1.92 -13.85
N GLY A 181 5.00 -1.40 -14.95
CA GLY A 181 5.89 -2.16 -15.84
C GLY A 181 7.26 -2.49 -15.24
N LYS A 182 7.60 -1.91 -14.08
CA LYS A 182 8.87 -2.12 -13.37
C LYS A 182 8.75 -3.16 -12.24
N MET A 183 7.54 -3.54 -11.86
CA MET A 183 7.24 -4.39 -10.71
C MET A 183 7.17 -5.87 -11.12
N ALA A 184 7.72 -6.77 -10.29
CA ALA A 184 7.60 -8.21 -10.52
C ALA A 184 6.14 -8.68 -10.49
N LEU A 185 5.32 -8.06 -9.66
CA LEU A 185 3.88 -8.29 -9.65
C LEU A 185 3.16 -6.97 -9.30
N PRO A 186 2.20 -6.51 -10.13
CA PRO A 186 1.38 -5.36 -9.80
C PRO A 186 0.65 -5.54 -8.45
N PRO A 187 0.52 -4.48 -7.62
CA PRO A 187 -0.03 -4.60 -6.27
C PRO A 187 -1.44 -5.19 -6.24
N CYS A 188 -1.66 -6.25 -5.45
CA CYS A 188 -2.98 -6.84 -5.27
C CYS A 188 -3.83 -5.98 -4.32
N HIS A 189 -3.34 -5.75 -3.10
CA HIS A 189 -3.92 -4.84 -2.12
C HIS A 189 -3.43 -3.41 -2.44
N MET A 190 -4.21 -2.74 -3.30
CA MET A 190 -3.72 -1.59 -4.06
C MET A 190 -3.78 -0.27 -3.28
N PHE A 191 -4.76 -0.08 -2.41
CA PHE A 191 -4.78 1.04 -1.45
C PHE A 191 -5.64 0.71 -0.22
N CYS A 192 -5.37 1.39 0.88
CA CYS A 192 -6.27 1.44 2.03
C CYS A 192 -6.56 2.89 2.47
N GLN A 193 -7.68 3.06 3.16
CA GLN A 193 -8.10 4.31 3.77
C GLN A 193 -8.33 4.10 5.26
N PHE A 194 -7.87 5.05 6.06
CA PHE A 194 -8.09 5.06 7.50
C PHE A 194 -9.20 6.05 7.89
N TYR A 195 -9.89 5.73 8.97
CA TYR A 195 -10.95 6.55 9.56
C TYR A 195 -10.80 6.57 11.08
N VAL A 196 -10.86 7.75 11.68
CA VAL A 196 -10.84 7.91 13.14
C VAL A 196 -12.24 8.29 13.62
N SER A 197 -12.85 7.43 14.43
CA SER A 197 -14.12 7.74 15.07
C SER A 197 -13.91 8.78 16.18
N THR A 198 -14.84 9.72 16.29
CA THR A 198 -14.83 10.69 17.39
C THR A 198 -15.20 10.00 18.71
N PRO A 199 -14.54 10.33 19.83
CA PRO A 199 -14.94 9.83 21.14
C PRO A 199 -16.39 10.16 21.46
N THR A 200 -17.07 9.25 22.16
CA THR A 200 -18.42 9.44 22.73
C THR A 200 -18.38 9.23 24.23
N GLU A 201 -19.47 9.54 24.96
CA GLU A 201 -19.56 9.25 26.40
C GLU A 201 -19.38 7.75 26.70
N GLU A 202 -19.91 6.89 25.82
CA GLU A 202 -19.81 5.43 25.91
C GLU A 202 -18.46 4.89 25.42
N GLN A 203 -17.79 5.62 24.52
CA GLN A 203 -16.48 5.26 23.94
C GLN A 203 -15.51 6.43 24.05
N PRO A 204 -14.88 6.63 25.23
CA PRO A 204 -14.07 7.82 25.51
C PRO A 204 -12.74 7.86 24.75
N LYS A 205 -12.26 6.72 24.22
CA LYS A 205 -11.06 6.66 23.36
C LYS A 205 -11.48 6.59 21.89
N ALA A 206 -10.97 7.52 21.08
CA ALA A 206 -11.15 7.49 19.63
C ALA A 206 -10.61 6.16 19.05
N LYS A 207 -11.31 5.60 18.06
CA LYS A 207 -10.95 4.32 17.44
C LYS A 207 -10.51 4.50 15.99
N LEU A 208 -9.48 3.76 15.60
CA LEU A 208 -8.97 3.71 14.24
C LEU A 208 -9.58 2.50 13.49
N SER A 209 -10.21 2.78 12.36
CA SER A 209 -10.67 1.76 11.41
C SER A 209 -9.89 1.87 10.10
N CYS A 210 -9.82 0.77 9.36
CA CYS A 210 -9.12 0.69 8.07
C CYS A 210 -10.00 -0.03 7.05
N GLN A 211 -10.18 0.58 5.87
CA GLN A 211 -10.76 -0.06 4.70
C GLN A 211 -9.67 -0.35 3.67
N LEU A 212 -9.50 -1.61 3.31
CA LEU A 212 -8.64 -2.05 2.21
C LEU A 212 -9.47 -2.24 0.94
N TYR A 213 -8.96 -1.77 -0.20
CA TYR A 213 -9.41 -2.23 -1.52
C TYR A 213 -8.34 -3.13 -2.16
N GLN A 214 -8.72 -4.36 -2.49
CA GLN A 214 -7.88 -5.35 -3.15
C GLN A 214 -8.42 -5.69 -4.53
N ARG A 215 -7.65 -5.44 -5.59
CA ARG A 215 -8.12 -5.62 -6.98
C ARG A 215 -8.28 -7.08 -7.40
N SER A 216 -7.54 -8.00 -6.77
CA SER A 216 -7.43 -9.41 -7.14
C SER A 216 -7.18 -10.25 -5.89
N CYS A 217 -8.11 -11.17 -5.60
CA CYS A 217 -8.25 -11.81 -4.30
C CYS A 217 -8.31 -13.32 -4.46
N ASP A 218 -7.15 -13.97 -4.28
CA ASP A 218 -7.06 -15.43 -4.14
C ASP A 218 -7.65 -15.82 -2.78
N MET A 219 -8.85 -16.39 -2.79
CA MET A 219 -9.57 -16.78 -1.59
C MET A 219 -8.90 -17.95 -0.86
N GLY A 220 -8.15 -18.82 -1.54
CA GLY A 220 -7.51 -19.99 -0.94
C GLY A 220 -6.26 -19.64 -0.14
N LEU A 221 -5.39 -18.80 -0.73
CA LEU A 221 -4.09 -18.47 -0.15
C LEU A 221 -3.97 -17.02 0.32
N GLY A 222 -4.29 -16.06 -0.56
CA GLY A 222 -3.99 -14.64 -0.35
C GLY A 222 -4.87 -13.97 0.70
N VAL A 223 -6.20 -14.11 0.57
CA VAL A 223 -7.18 -13.39 1.40
C VAL A 223 -6.98 -13.61 2.91
N PRO A 224 -6.80 -14.85 3.42
CA PRO A 224 -6.50 -15.06 4.84
C PRO A 224 -5.26 -14.29 5.33
N PHE A 225 -4.24 -14.17 4.46
CA PHE A 225 -3.02 -13.44 4.75
C PHE A 225 -3.26 -11.92 4.74
N ASN A 226 -4.03 -11.42 3.76
CA ASN A 226 -4.33 -10.00 3.61
C ASN A 226 -5.22 -9.47 4.74
N ILE A 227 -6.19 -10.26 5.21
CA ILE A 227 -7.03 -9.92 6.37
C ILE A 227 -6.14 -9.69 7.60
N ALA A 228 -5.29 -10.67 7.93
CA ALA A 228 -4.41 -10.57 9.08
C ALA A 228 -3.38 -9.42 8.94
N SER A 229 -2.84 -9.20 7.74
CA SER A 229 -1.84 -8.16 7.48
C SER A 229 -2.40 -6.75 7.71
N TYR A 230 -3.56 -6.41 7.15
CA TYR A 230 -4.12 -5.07 7.31
C TYR A 230 -4.80 -4.86 8.68
N ALA A 231 -5.32 -5.92 9.30
CA ALA A 231 -5.70 -5.87 10.71
C ALA A 231 -4.48 -5.54 11.60
N LEU A 232 -3.33 -6.16 11.33
CA LEU A 232 -2.09 -5.91 12.07
C LEU A 232 -1.59 -4.47 11.84
N LEU A 233 -1.57 -4.00 10.60
CA LEU A 233 -1.21 -2.61 10.27
C LEU A 233 -2.10 -1.61 11.02
N THR A 234 -3.41 -1.87 11.07
CA THR A 234 -4.35 -1.03 11.80
C THR A 234 -4.02 -0.99 13.29
N LYS A 235 -3.73 -2.14 13.91
CA LYS A 235 -3.31 -2.20 15.32
C LYS A 235 -1.98 -1.48 15.56
N MET A 236 -1.00 -1.63 14.67
CA MET A 236 0.30 -0.95 14.76
C MET A 236 0.15 0.57 14.70
N ILE A 237 -0.63 1.07 13.73
CA ILE A 237 -0.88 2.52 13.59
C ILE A 237 -1.66 3.03 14.79
N ALA A 238 -2.74 2.34 15.21
CA ALA A 238 -3.51 2.72 16.38
C ALA A 238 -2.63 2.84 17.63
N HIS A 239 -1.69 1.91 17.83
CA HIS A 239 -0.73 1.95 18.94
C HIS A 239 0.16 3.20 18.90
N VAL A 240 0.84 3.47 17.78
CA VAL A 240 1.77 4.63 17.69
C VAL A 240 1.06 5.98 17.63
N THR A 241 -0.26 5.99 17.41
CA THR A 241 -1.12 7.19 17.45
C THR A 241 -1.96 7.29 18.73
N ASP A 242 -1.78 6.39 19.69
CA ASP A 242 -2.57 6.31 20.94
C ASP A 242 -4.10 6.29 20.71
N LEU A 243 -4.55 5.45 19.78
CA LEU A 243 -5.97 5.22 19.49
C LEU A 243 -6.40 3.82 19.93
N GLY A 244 -7.70 3.64 20.14
CA GLY A 244 -8.31 2.32 20.21
C GLY A 244 -8.39 1.68 18.82
N CYS A 245 -8.55 0.37 18.77
CA CYS A 245 -8.82 -0.33 17.50
C CYS A 245 -10.33 -0.36 17.25
N GLY A 246 -10.74 -0.05 16.02
CA GLY A 246 -12.12 -0.11 15.56
C GLY A 246 -12.35 -1.36 14.70
N GLU A 247 -12.43 -1.17 13.39
CA GLU A 247 -12.81 -2.22 12.45
C GLU A 247 -11.85 -2.29 11.26
N PHE A 248 -11.62 -3.50 10.75
CA PHE A 248 -11.00 -3.73 9.46
C PHE A 248 -12.05 -4.13 8.42
N ILE A 249 -12.09 -3.43 7.28
CA ILE A 249 -13.03 -3.64 6.19
C ILE A 249 -12.24 -4.06 4.94
N HIS A 250 -12.61 -5.18 4.34
CA HIS A 250 -11.96 -5.73 3.15
C HIS A 250 -12.89 -5.67 1.95
N THR A 251 -12.67 -4.66 1.10
CA THR A 251 -13.35 -4.52 -0.20
C THR A 251 -12.52 -5.21 -1.28
N MET A 252 -13.17 -6.07 -2.06
CA MET A 252 -12.51 -6.93 -3.03
C MET A 252 -13.03 -6.64 -4.45
N GLY A 253 -12.14 -6.70 -5.44
CA GLY A 253 -12.44 -6.57 -6.86
C GLY A 253 -12.72 -7.93 -7.48
N ASP A 254 -11.79 -8.43 -8.31
CA ASP A 254 -11.83 -9.80 -8.82
C ASP A 254 -11.55 -10.78 -7.67
N THR A 255 -12.58 -11.51 -7.25
CA THR A 255 -12.54 -12.42 -6.10
C THR A 255 -12.70 -13.84 -6.59
N HIS A 256 -11.69 -14.67 -6.39
CA HIS A 256 -11.61 -15.95 -7.09
C HIS A 256 -11.02 -17.08 -6.26
N ILE A 257 -11.32 -18.29 -6.72
CA ILE A 257 -10.73 -19.55 -6.28
C ILE A 257 -10.04 -20.16 -7.49
N TYR A 258 -8.76 -20.54 -7.32
CA TYR A 258 -8.09 -21.36 -8.34
C TYR A 258 -8.68 -22.77 -8.38
N LEU A 259 -8.79 -23.34 -9.57
CA LEU A 259 -9.45 -24.64 -9.73
C LEU A 259 -8.75 -25.76 -8.96
N ASP A 260 -7.42 -25.70 -8.84
CA ASP A 260 -6.61 -26.64 -8.06
C ASP A 260 -6.73 -26.45 -6.53
N HIS A 261 -7.40 -25.40 -6.06
CA HIS A 261 -7.73 -25.21 -4.64
C HIS A 261 -9.11 -25.74 -4.26
N THR A 262 -9.95 -26.12 -5.23
CA THR A 262 -11.36 -26.47 -5.01
C THR A 262 -11.53 -27.55 -3.94
N GLU A 263 -10.81 -28.67 -4.06
CA GLU A 263 -10.94 -29.80 -3.12
C GLU A 263 -10.41 -29.45 -1.72
N ALA A 264 -9.32 -28.68 -1.65
CA ALA A 264 -8.78 -28.19 -0.38
C ALA A 264 -9.78 -27.25 0.34
N LEU A 265 -10.46 -26.39 -0.43
CA LEU A 265 -11.43 -25.45 0.11
C LEU A 265 -12.74 -26.12 0.51
N LYS A 266 -13.18 -27.19 -0.18
CA LYS A 266 -14.33 -28.01 0.24
C LYS A 266 -14.13 -28.57 1.65
N ILE A 267 -12.92 -29.04 1.96
CA ILE A 267 -12.56 -29.47 3.32
C ILE A 267 -12.60 -28.30 4.31
N GLN A 268 -12.23 -27.09 3.88
CA GLN A 268 -12.17 -25.94 4.77
C GLN A 268 -13.56 -25.41 5.15
N ILE A 269 -14.50 -25.35 4.20
CA ILE A 269 -15.87 -24.85 4.43
C ILE A 269 -16.70 -25.74 5.36
N GLU A 270 -16.36 -27.02 5.47
CA GLU A 270 -16.98 -27.97 6.41
C GLU A 270 -16.51 -27.77 7.87
N ARG A 271 -15.44 -27.00 8.09
CA ARG A 271 -14.90 -26.76 9.43
C ARG A 271 -15.62 -25.60 10.09
N GLU A 272 -16.16 -25.84 11.28
CA GLU A 272 -16.69 -24.77 12.10
C GLU A 272 -15.57 -23.81 12.54
N PRO A 273 -15.77 -22.49 12.38
CA PRO A 273 -14.88 -21.48 12.95
C PRO A 273 -14.75 -21.63 14.46
N ARG A 274 -13.54 -21.42 14.96
CA ARG A 274 -13.25 -21.27 16.39
C ARG A 274 -13.09 -19.78 16.71
N PRO A 275 -13.18 -19.39 17.99
CA PRO A 275 -12.98 -18.00 18.37
C PRO A 275 -11.67 -17.44 17.82
N PHE A 276 -11.72 -16.24 17.26
CA PHE A 276 -10.51 -15.52 16.87
C PHE A 276 -9.56 -15.33 18.06
N PRO A 277 -8.24 -15.37 17.82
CA PRO A 277 -7.27 -15.07 18.86
C PRO A 277 -7.30 -13.60 19.26
N LYS A 278 -6.61 -13.30 20.36
CA LYS A 278 -6.26 -11.93 20.72
C LYS A 278 -4.83 -11.62 20.31
N LEU A 279 -4.58 -10.39 19.87
CA LEU A 279 -3.24 -9.91 19.55
C LEU A 279 -2.90 -8.67 20.38
N TYR A 280 -1.81 -8.77 21.12
CA TYR A 280 -1.27 -7.70 21.94
C TYR A 280 0.06 -7.17 21.41
N ILE A 281 0.36 -5.91 21.72
CA ILE A 281 1.64 -5.26 21.45
C ILE A 281 2.35 -5.04 22.79
N ARG A 282 3.61 -5.45 22.92
CA ARG A 282 4.38 -5.28 24.16
C ARG A 282 4.69 -3.79 24.46
N PRO A 283 4.83 -3.43 25.75
CA PRO A 283 4.42 -4.22 26.93
C PRO A 283 2.89 -4.27 27.05
N PHE A 284 2.34 -5.42 27.47
CA PHE A 284 0.89 -5.57 27.68
C PHE A 284 0.59 -6.32 28.99
N GLN A 285 -0.66 -6.21 29.44
CA GLN A 285 -1.23 -7.03 30.51
C GLN A 285 -2.17 -8.04 29.85
N GLY A 286 -1.87 -9.34 30.00
CA GLY A 286 -2.75 -10.41 29.54
C GLY A 286 -4.03 -10.49 30.37
N GLU A 287 -4.99 -11.30 29.92
CA GLU A 287 -6.29 -11.43 30.58
C GLU A 287 -6.20 -11.95 32.02
N ASN A 288 -5.17 -12.74 32.31
CA ASN A 288 -4.91 -13.30 33.65
C ASN A 288 -4.19 -12.32 34.59
N GLY A 289 -4.00 -11.07 34.18
CA GLY A 289 -3.22 -10.07 34.93
C GLY A 289 -1.70 -10.26 34.83
N GLU A 290 -1.24 -11.25 34.05
CA GLU A 290 0.18 -11.44 33.77
C GLU A 290 0.69 -10.27 32.92
N LYS A 291 1.62 -9.49 33.48
CA LYS A 291 2.39 -8.53 32.69
C LYS A 291 3.35 -9.32 31.81
N SER A 292 3.30 -9.09 30.50
CA SER A 292 4.36 -9.56 29.62
C SER A 292 5.69 -9.11 30.19
N ALA A 293 6.72 -9.98 30.22
CA ALA A 293 8.07 -9.59 30.63
C ALA A 293 8.38 -8.21 30.06
N GLU A 294 8.65 -7.24 30.93
CA GLU A 294 8.88 -5.84 30.53
C GLU A 294 9.96 -5.84 29.47
N ALA A 295 9.55 -5.70 28.21
CA ALA A 295 10.46 -5.23 27.21
C ALA A 295 10.82 -3.82 27.68
N ASN A 296 12.09 -3.58 28.02
CA ASN A 296 12.63 -2.25 28.32
C ASN A 296 12.52 -1.28 27.11
N ARG A 297 11.67 -1.60 26.14
CA ARG A 297 11.56 -0.99 24.84
C ARG A 297 10.19 -0.35 24.71
N VAL A 298 10.21 0.97 24.55
CA VAL A 298 9.02 1.77 24.27
C VAL A 298 8.92 1.91 22.75
N ILE A 299 7.80 1.48 22.17
CA ILE A 299 7.51 1.60 20.74
C ILE A 299 6.79 2.94 20.53
N GLN A 300 7.43 3.88 19.82
CA GLN A 300 6.88 5.23 19.63
C GLN A 300 6.58 5.53 18.16
N ASN A 301 7.31 4.87 17.26
CA ASN A 301 7.23 5.06 15.81
C ASN A 301 6.87 3.76 15.12
N ILE A 302 6.29 3.87 13.92
CA ILE A 302 5.90 2.71 13.11
C ILE A 302 7.09 1.84 12.71
N ASP A 303 8.28 2.44 12.61
CA ASP A 303 9.53 1.76 12.28
C ASP A 303 10.17 1.04 13.49
N ASP A 304 9.67 1.25 14.71
CA ASP A 304 10.21 0.62 15.91
C ASP A 304 9.77 -0.86 16.04
N PHE A 305 8.67 -1.26 15.41
CA PHE A 305 8.12 -2.61 15.60
C PHE A 305 9.08 -3.72 15.14
N LYS A 306 9.13 -4.79 15.93
CA LYS A 306 9.77 -6.06 15.59
C LYS A 306 8.81 -7.22 15.82
N LEU A 307 9.14 -8.39 15.29
CA LEU A 307 8.31 -9.60 15.39
C LEU A 307 7.99 -9.95 16.85
N GLU A 308 8.97 -9.85 17.74
CA GLU A 308 8.85 -10.18 19.17
C GLU A 308 7.90 -9.25 19.97
N ASP A 309 7.56 -8.10 19.40
CA ASP A 309 6.64 -7.14 20.01
C ASP A 309 5.17 -7.60 19.90
N PHE A 310 4.87 -8.53 18.98
CA PHE A 310 3.53 -9.07 18.77
C PHE A 310 3.31 -10.36 19.56
N VAL A 311 2.28 -10.38 20.41
CA VAL A 311 1.91 -11.56 21.21
C VAL A 311 0.52 -12.02 20.85
N LEU A 312 0.45 -13.21 20.27
CA LEU A 312 -0.77 -13.86 19.83
C LEU A 312 -1.23 -14.86 20.89
N GLU A 313 -2.39 -14.62 21.48
CA GLU A 313 -2.98 -15.45 22.54
C GLU A 313 -4.26 -16.13 22.06
N GLY A 314 -4.47 -17.38 22.50
CA GLY A 314 -5.69 -18.12 22.18
C GLY A 314 -5.82 -18.62 20.74
N TYR A 315 -4.76 -18.57 19.92
CA TYR A 315 -4.84 -19.04 18.53
C TYR A 315 -4.90 -20.58 18.44
N ASN A 316 -6.13 -21.09 18.36
CA ASN A 316 -6.42 -22.52 18.27
C ASN A 316 -7.03 -22.90 16.91
N PRO A 317 -6.30 -22.77 15.79
CA PRO A 317 -6.86 -23.11 14.48
C PRO A 317 -6.95 -24.63 14.27
N HIS A 318 -7.79 -25.02 13.32
CA HIS A 318 -7.73 -26.33 12.68
C HIS A 318 -6.38 -26.54 11.97
N LYS A 319 -6.12 -27.79 11.55
CA LYS A 319 -4.86 -28.15 10.89
C LYS A 319 -4.66 -27.38 9.58
N LYS A 320 -3.40 -27.24 9.16
CA LYS A 320 -3.07 -26.68 7.85
C LYS A 320 -3.78 -27.44 6.72
N ILE A 321 -4.09 -26.74 5.65
CA ILE A 321 -4.57 -27.32 4.40
C ILE A 321 -3.56 -26.87 3.34
N ASP A 322 -2.95 -27.85 2.68
CA ASP A 322 -1.92 -27.58 1.67
C ASP A 322 -2.60 -27.13 0.36
N MET A 323 -2.16 -25.99 -0.16
CA MET A 323 -2.62 -25.40 -1.43
C MET A 323 -1.38 -24.85 -2.14
N ALA A 324 -1.25 -25.16 -3.43
CA ALA A 324 -0.12 -24.69 -4.23
C ALA A 324 -0.33 -23.24 -4.65
N MET A 325 0.70 -22.41 -4.59
CA MET A 325 0.62 -21.07 -5.15
C MET A 325 0.67 -21.14 -6.67
N SER A 326 -0.32 -20.53 -7.33
CA SER A 326 -0.36 -20.42 -8.80
C SER A 326 0.65 -19.37 -9.30
N ALA A 327 1.92 -19.76 -9.29
CA ALA A 327 3.01 -18.98 -9.89
C ALA A 327 3.44 -19.52 -11.27
N ARG A 328 2.80 -20.61 -11.76
CA ARG A 328 3.35 -21.58 -12.73
C ARG A 328 4.44 -21.02 -13.64
N LEU A 329 5.66 -21.38 -13.26
CA LEU A 329 6.55 -22.13 -14.14
C LEU A 329 5.75 -23.36 -14.58
N SER A 330 5.30 -23.38 -15.83
CA SER A 330 4.98 -24.67 -16.43
C SER A 330 6.22 -25.53 -16.22
N PRO A 331 6.15 -26.76 -15.69
CA PRO A 331 7.24 -27.67 -15.98
C PRO A 331 7.29 -27.68 -17.50
N ILE A 332 8.38 -27.17 -18.07
CA ILE A 332 8.83 -27.70 -19.34
C ILE A 332 8.85 -29.20 -19.04
N VAL A 333 7.86 -29.93 -19.54
CA VAL A 333 7.98 -31.37 -19.66
C VAL A 333 9.29 -31.49 -20.39
N PHE A 334 10.34 -31.89 -19.68
CA PHE A 334 11.64 -32.14 -20.28
C PHE A 334 11.40 -33.36 -21.14
N ILE A 335 10.90 -33.14 -22.35
CA ILE A 335 10.85 -34.14 -23.39
C ILE A 335 12.32 -34.38 -23.66
N PRO A 336 12.88 -35.54 -23.26
CA PRO A 336 14.25 -35.87 -23.57
C PRO A 336 14.46 -35.62 -25.07
N PRO A 337 15.61 -35.07 -25.51
CA PRO A 337 15.85 -34.79 -26.93
C PRO A 337 15.51 -35.98 -27.85
N THR A 338 15.63 -37.20 -27.31
CA THR A 338 15.22 -38.45 -27.96
C THR A 338 13.72 -38.55 -28.25
N LEU A 339 12.83 -38.15 -27.34
CA LEU A 339 11.37 -38.17 -27.56
C LEU A 339 10.93 -37.06 -28.52
N LEU A 340 11.60 -35.90 -28.51
CA LEU A 340 11.34 -34.84 -29.48
C LEU A 340 11.80 -35.27 -30.88
N LEU A 341 12.97 -35.92 -30.98
CA LEU A 341 13.45 -36.51 -32.23
C LEU A 341 12.53 -37.63 -32.73
N LEU A 342 11.98 -38.46 -31.84
CA LEU A 342 11.01 -39.50 -32.22
C LEU A 342 9.68 -38.90 -32.69
N ALA A 343 9.21 -37.82 -32.09
CA ALA A 343 8.01 -37.12 -32.55
C ALA A 343 8.23 -36.46 -33.92
N ILE A 344 9.38 -35.80 -34.12
CA ILE A 344 9.75 -35.22 -35.42
C ILE A 344 9.93 -36.32 -36.47
N ALA A 345 10.59 -37.43 -36.13
CA ALA A 345 10.73 -38.59 -37.01
C ALA A 345 9.37 -39.20 -37.34
N GLY A 346 8.46 -39.32 -36.37
CA GLY A 346 7.09 -39.79 -36.58
C GLY A 346 6.31 -38.89 -37.53
N ILE A 347 6.43 -37.57 -37.40
CA ILE A 347 5.80 -36.60 -38.32
C ILE A 347 6.41 -36.70 -39.72
N LEU A 348 7.74 -36.83 -39.83
CA LEU A 348 8.41 -36.98 -41.12
C LEU A 348 8.08 -38.32 -41.80
N ILE A 349 7.99 -39.41 -41.03
CA ILE A 349 7.55 -40.73 -41.51
C ILE A 349 6.09 -40.66 -41.94
N TYR A 350 5.21 -40.03 -41.16
CA TYR A 350 3.82 -39.84 -41.53
C TYR A 350 3.70 -39.07 -42.84
N ARG A 351 4.38 -37.92 -42.98
CA ARG A 351 4.39 -37.15 -44.23
C ARG A 351 5.02 -37.90 -45.41
N TYR A 352 6.00 -38.76 -45.16
CA TYR A 352 6.58 -39.61 -46.19
C TYR A 352 5.63 -40.72 -46.62
N LEU A 353 4.92 -41.34 -45.68
CA LEU A 353 3.89 -42.35 -45.96
C LEU A 353 2.68 -41.74 -46.67
N ASP A 354 2.26 -40.53 -46.29
CA ASP A 354 1.18 -39.78 -46.93
C ASP A 354 1.53 -39.42 -48.39
N ASN A 355 2.76 -38.95 -48.62
CA ASN A 355 3.28 -38.73 -49.98
C ASN A 355 3.38 -40.03 -50.80
N ILE A 356 3.68 -41.17 -50.17
CA ILE A 356 3.66 -42.48 -50.84
C ILE A 356 2.22 -42.86 -51.20
N GLN A 357 1.26 -42.62 -50.30
CA GLN A 357 -0.14 -42.93 -50.50
C GLN A 357 -0.74 -42.08 -51.64
N ASP A 358 -0.37 -40.80 -51.72
CA ASP A 358 -0.70 -39.91 -52.84
C ASP A 358 -0.03 -40.32 -54.15
N ALA A 359 1.23 -40.79 -54.11
CA ALA A 359 1.91 -41.33 -55.27
C ALA A 359 1.23 -42.62 -55.79
N TRP A 360 0.82 -43.51 -54.89
CA TRP A 360 0.07 -44.73 -55.23
C TRP A 360 -1.33 -44.43 -55.76
N SER A 361 -2.03 -43.44 -55.20
CA SER A 361 -3.32 -42.97 -55.71
C SER A 361 -3.19 -42.40 -57.12
N ASN A 362 -2.15 -41.61 -57.39
CA ASN A 362 -1.85 -41.08 -58.73
C ASN A 362 -1.46 -42.18 -59.73
N ILE A 363 -0.69 -43.19 -59.30
CA ILE A 363 -0.34 -44.35 -60.13
C ILE A 363 -1.59 -45.17 -60.45
N ARG A 364 -2.45 -45.47 -59.46
CA ARG A 364 -3.73 -46.17 -59.68
C ARG A 364 -4.67 -45.40 -60.60
N TYR A 365 -4.73 -44.07 -60.45
CA TYR A 365 -5.50 -43.20 -61.34
C TYR A 365 -4.99 -43.27 -62.78
N ARG A 366 -3.65 -43.22 -62.99
CA ARG A 366 -3.05 -43.35 -64.33
C ARG A 366 -3.28 -44.74 -64.94
N ILE A 367 -3.17 -45.80 -64.16
CA ILE A 367 -3.45 -47.17 -64.62
C ILE A 367 -4.93 -47.33 -65.01
N ARG A 368 -5.86 -46.84 -64.18
CA ARG A 368 -7.31 -46.81 -64.53
C ARG A 368 -7.58 -46.00 -65.80
N ARG A 369 -6.97 -44.82 -65.93
CA ARG A 369 -7.16 -43.95 -67.10
C ARG A 369 -6.60 -44.58 -68.38
N GLN A 370 -5.48 -45.29 -68.29
CA GLN A 370 -4.87 -45.98 -69.43
C GLN A 370 -5.67 -47.23 -69.85
N HIS A 371 -6.24 -47.98 -68.90
CA HIS A 371 -7.18 -49.08 -69.18
C HIS A 371 -8.52 -48.62 -69.77
N ILE A 372 -9.05 -47.47 -69.34
CA ILE A 372 -10.29 -46.88 -69.91
C ILE A 372 -10.09 -46.41 -71.35
N ILE A 373 -8.87 -45.99 -71.73
CA ILE A 373 -8.53 -45.57 -73.10
C ILE A 373 -8.36 -46.78 -74.04
N GLU A 374 -8.03 -47.96 -73.51
CA GLU A 374 -7.75 -49.18 -74.29
C GLU A 374 -8.93 -50.17 -74.41
N GLY A 375 -10.12 -49.82 -73.86
CA GLY A 375 -11.37 -50.53 -74.16
C GLY A 375 -11.50 -51.95 -73.59
N GLY A 376 -10.87 -52.26 -72.46
CA GLY A 376 -10.97 -53.58 -71.81
C GLY A 376 -12.20 -53.75 -70.91
N GLU A 377 -12.91 -54.88 -71.04
CA GLU A 377 -13.98 -55.30 -70.13
C GLU A 377 -13.47 -55.56 -68.71
N VAL A 378 -14.26 -55.15 -67.71
CA VAL A 378 -13.95 -55.33 -66.28
C VAL A 378 -14.46 -56.70 -65.84
N ASN A 379 -13.57 -57.64 -65.58
CA ASN A 379 -13.85 -58.80 -64.73
C ASN A 379 -12.70 -59.05 -63.76
N GLU A 380 -13.09 -59.18 -62.49
CA GLU A 380 -12.42 -59.81 -61.34
C GLU A 380 -10.91 -59.61 -61.19
N LEU A 381 -10.50 -58.87 -60.15
CA LEU A 381 -9.41 -59.26 -59.25
C LEU A 381 -9.33 -58.31 -58.05
N PHE A 382 -9.19 -58.91 -56.86
CA PHE A 382 -8.98 -58.35 -55.51
C PHE A 382 -10.23 -58.13 -54.65
N GLU A 383 -10.82 -59.23 -54.20
CA GLU A 383 -11.29 -59.38 -52.81
C GLU A 383 -10.08 -59.41 -51.88
N ASP A 384 -10.00 -58.47 -50.93
CA ASP A 384 -9.87 -58.78 -49.48
C ASP A 384 -9.67 -57.51 -48.66
N GLY A 385 -10.61 -57.29 -47.73
CA GLY A 385 -10.40 -56.66 -46.42
C GLY A 385 -10.09 -55.17 -46.36
N TYR A 386 -11.11 -54.37 -46.00
CA TYR A 386 -11.16 -53.46 -44.82
C TYR A 386 -12.32 -52.47 -45.01
N GLU A 387 -13.48 -52.81 -44.44
CA GLU A 387 -14.52 -51.84 -44.09
C GLU A 387 -14.01 -50.96 -42.94
N TYR A 388 -13.89 -49.64 -43.17
CA TYR A 388 -14.28 -48.55 -42.27
C TYR A 388 -13.85 -47.21 -42.89
N ALA A 389 -14.78 -46.48 -43.50
CA ALA A 389 -14.77 -45.01 -43.56
C ALA A 389 -16.13 -44.48 -44.03
N SER A 390 -16.72 -43.65 -43.18
CA SER A 390 -18.00 -42.97 -43.28
C SER A 390 -18.02 -41.87 -44.36
N GLN A 391 -19.03 -41.90 -45.23
CA GLN A 391 -19.89 -40.83 -45.76
C GLN A 391 -19.47 -39.33 -45.86
N GLU A 392 -18.19 -38.93 -45.80
CA GLU A 392 -17.81 -37.51 -45.93
C GLU A 392 -16.97 -37.13 -47.18
N ASP A 393 -16.56 -38.09 -48.03
CA ASP A 393 -15.67 -37.80 -49.17
C ASP A 393 -16.36 -37.66 -50.55
N GLU A 394 -17.69 -37.78 -50.64
CA GLU A 394 -18.42 -37.67 -51.93
C GLU A 394 -18.78 -36.23 -52.35
N ALA A 395 -18.50 -35.20 -51.54
CA ALA A 395 -18.82 -33.82 -51.88
C ALA A 395 -17.69 -33.07 -52.64
N TYR A 396 -16.50 -33.65 -52.78
CA TYR A 396 -15.33 -32.94 -53.33
C TYR A 396 -15.05 -33.20 -54.82
N ALA A 397 -15.73 -34.17 -55.46
CA ALA A 397 -15.35 -34.66 -56.79
C ALA A 397 -16.30 -34.30 -57.95
N GLN A 398 -17.37 -33.52 -57.73
CA GLN A 398 -18.36 -33.20 -58.79
C GLN A 398 -18.46 -31.71 -59.18
N GLY A 399 -17.51 -30.85 -58.80
CA GLY A 399 -17.65 -29.40 -59.00
C GLY A 399 -16.75 -28.73 -60.04
N GLN A 400 -15.78 -29.43 -60.65
CA GLN A 400 -14.86 -28.80 -61.62
C GLN A 400 -14.92 -29.50 -62.97
N LEU A 401 -15.73 -28.93 -63.85
CA LEU A 401 -15.53 -28.74 -65.29
C LEU A 401 -16.91 -28.49 -65.90
N GLU A 402 -17.32 -27.23 -66.05
CA GLU A 402 -18.07 -26.75 -67.22
C GLU A 402 -18.33 -25.23 -67.15
N HIS A 403 -17.79 -24.56 -68.17
CA HIS A 403 -18.23 -23.32 -68.84
C HIS A 403 -18.06 -21.90 -68.24
N GLU A 404 -17.20 -21.17 -68.95
CA GLU A 404 -17.06 -19.72 -69.11
C GLU A 404 -18.33 -19.07 -69.71
N ASN A 405 -18.82 -17.96 -69.11
CA ASN A 405 -18.94 -16.63 -69.74
C ASN A 405 -19.77 -15.63 -68.89
N GLU A 406 -19.22 -14.42 -68.79
CA GLU A 406 -19.84 -13.10 -68.54
C GLU A 406 -20.94 -12.94 -67.45
N ASP A 407 -20.52 -12.48 -66.26
CA ASP A 407 -21.01 -11.25 -65.61
C ASP A 407 -20.24 -11.05 -64.30
N GLN A 408 -19.69 -9.85 -64.05
CA GLN A 408 -19.06 -9.51 -62.77
C GLN A 408 -20.11 -9.03 -61.76
N PRO A 409 -20.16 -9.62 -60.54
CA PRO A 409 -20.57 -8.88 -59.37
C PRO A 409 -19.47 -8.80 -58.31
N GLU A 410 -19.66 -7.80 -57.46
CA GLU A 410 -18.78 -7.27 -56.44
C GLU A 410 -18.41 -8.27 -55.33
N VAL A 411 -17.22 -8.03 -54.76
CA VAL A 411 -16.68 -8.67 -53.58
C VAL A 411 -17.62 -8.49 -52.37
N GLU A 412 -18.25 -9.56 -51.90
CA GLU A 412 -18.95 -9.60 -50.61
C GLU A 412 -17.95 -9.56 -49.45
N ALA A 413 -17.81 -8.38 -48.85
CA ALA A 413 -17.25 -8.21 -47.51
C ALA A 413 -18.36 -8.28 -46.46
N GLN A 414 -18.25 -9.23 -45.53
CA GLN A 414 -18.62 -9.09 -44.10
C GLN A 414 -19.97 -8.41 -43.79
N GLY A 415 -21.07 -9.12 -44.04
CA GLY A 415 -22.40 -8.75 -43.54
C GLY A 415 -22.71 -9.31 -42.14
N SER A 416 -22.18 -8.73 -41.07
CA SER A 416 -22.81 -8.91 -39.73
C SER A 416 -22.60 -7.78 -38.72
N THR A 417 -21.71 -6.82 -38.96
CA THR A 417 -21.46 -5.70 -38.02
C THR A 417 -22.28 -4.45 -38.28
N THR A 418 -22.85 -4.29 -39.48
CA THR A 418 -23.54 -3.05 -39.89
C THR A 418 -25.02 -3.04 -39.45
N SER A 419 -25.74 -4.17 -39.52
CA SER A 419 -27.15 -4.24 -39.08
C SER A 419 -27.31 -4.21 -37.56
N ALA A 420 -26.33 -4.75 -36.81
CA ALA A 420 -26.29 -4.67 -35.36
C ALA A 420 -25.99 -3.25 -34.86
N ARG A 421 -25.07 -2.53 -35.53
CA ARG A 421 -24.80 -1.11 -35.24
C ARG A 421 -25.99 -0.20 -35.59
N LEU A 422 -26.69 -0.47 -36.70
CA LEU A 422 -27.90 0.27 -37.07
C LEU A 422 -29.08 0.01 -36.11
N ARG A 423 -29.22 -1.21 -35.59
CA ARG A 423 -30.21 -1.54 -34.55
C ARG A 423 -29.91 -0.86 -33.22
N MET A 424 -28.66 -0.92 -32.74
CA MET A 424 -28.25 -0.20 -31.52
C MET A 424 -28.44 1.31 -31.67
N HIS A 425 -28.10 1.89 -32.83
CA HIS A 425 -28.30 3.31 -33.07
C HIS A 425 -29.79 3.69 -33.14
N HIS A 426 -30.63 2.84 -33.73
CA HIS A 426 -32.08 3.04 -33.76
C HIS A 426 -32.70 2.96 -32.35
N GLU A 427 -32.34 1.96 -31.55
CA GLU A 427 -32.79 1.83 -30.16
C GLU A 427 -32.37 3.02 -29.30
N MET A 428 -31.14 3.51 -29.46
CA MET A 428 -30.64 4.68 -28.75
C MET A 428 -31.42 5.95 -29.13
N VAL A 429 -31.79 6.11 -30.40
CA VAL A 429 -32.62 7.21 -30.89
C VAL A 429 -34.07 7.10 -30.38
N GLN A 430 -34.64 5.89 -30.29
CA GLN A 430 -35.98 5.68 -29.71
C GLN A 430 -36.01 5.98 -28.21
N GLN A 431 -34.98 5.58 -27.45
CA GLN A 431 -34.85 5.91 -26.04
C GLN A 431 -34.73 7.42 -25.79
N MET A 432 -34.04 8.15 -26.68
CA MET A 432 -33.96 9.61 -26.61
C MET A 432 -35.29 10.28 -26.97
N ARG A 433 -36.05 9.77 -27.95
CA ARG A 433 -37.38 10.28 -28.31
C ARG A 433 -38.43 10.04 -27.23
N ALA A 434 -38.40 8.87 -26.58
CA ALA A 434 -39.27 8.55 -25.45
C ALA A 434 -39.02 9.49 -24.26
N ARG A 435 -37.76 9.83 -23.98
CA ARG A 435 -37.41 10.83 -22.95
C ARG A 435 -37.84 12.26 -23.31
N ALA A 436 -38.02 12.54 -24.59
CA ALA A 436 -38.52 13.82 -25.11
C ALA A 436 -40.04 13.83 -25.37
N GLY A 437 -40.77 12.78 -24.99
CA GLY A 437 -42.24 12.71 -25.07
C GLY A 437 -42.83 12.41 -26.45
N PHE A 438 -42.03 11.93 -27.41
CA PHE A 438 -42.51 11.54 -28.74
C PHE A 438 -42.78 10.03 -28.84
N ALA A 439 -43.80 9.64 -29.62
CA ALA A 439 -44.15 8.24 -29.85
C ALA A 439 -43.10 7.50 -30.72
N PRO A 440 -42.86 6.20 -30.47
CA PRO A 440 -41.87 5.43 -31.22
C PRO A 440 -42.36 5.03 -32.62
N GLU A 441 -41.43 4.98 -33.58
CA GLU A 441 -41.68 4.46 -34.94
C GLU A 441 -41.01 3.10 -35.17
N PRO A 442 -41.61 2.21 -35.99
CA PRO A 442 -41.05 0.88 -36.27
C PRO A 442 -39.80 0.91 -37.15
N PHE A 443 -38.95 -0.12 -37.01
CA PHE A 443 -37.74 -0.31 -37.82
C PHE A 443 -38.12 -0.64 -39.27
N PRO A 444 -37.53 0.02 -40.30
CA PRO A 444 -37.86 -0.28 -41.69
C PRO A 444 -37.32 -1.66 -42.07
N GLY A 445 -38.22 -2.66 -42.12
CA GLY A 445 -37.90 -4.04 -42.49
C GLY A 445 -38.84 -5.10 -41.92
N ASP A 446 -39.54 -4.82 -40.82
CA ASP A 446 -40.52 -5.76 -40.24
C ASP A 446 -41.92 -5.52 -40.81
N ARG A 447 -42.22 -6.21 -41.92
CA ARG A 447 -43.58 -6.66 -42.22
C ARG A 447 -43.52 -8.15 -42.49
N GLY A 448 -43.82 -8.94 -41.49
CA GLY A 448 -43.93 -10.39 -41.61
C GLY A 448 -44.41 -11.05 -40.33
N ALA A 449 -45.66 -11.51 -40.40
CA ALA A 449 -46.28 -12.54 -39.57
C ALA A 449 -46.81 -12.20 -38.17
N ASN A 450 -48.08 -12.60 -38.01
CA ASN A 450 -48.82 -12.90 -36.78
C ASN A 450 -49.50 -11.76 -36.01
N ALA A 451 -50.73 -11.47 -36.44
CA ALA A 451 -51.83 -11.23 -35.52
C ALA A 451 -53.09 -11.96 -36.04
N HIS A 452 -53.30 -13.19 -35.53
CA HIS A 452 -54.61 -13.82 -35.47
C HIS A 452 -55.21 -13.51 -34.10
N GLY A 453 -56.48 -13.07 -34.06
CA GLY A 453 -57.34 -13.31 -32.90
C GLY A 453 -58.13 -12.11 -32.36
N ALA A 454 -59.38 -12.04 -32.81
CA ALA A 454 -60.60 -11.67 -32.09
C ALA A 454 -61.07 -10.19 -32.01
N GLU A 455 -62.40 -10.08 -32.18
CA GLU A 455 -63.32 -8.93 -32.10
C GLU A 455 -63.37 -8.07 -33.38
N GLY A 456 -64.50 -7.86 -34.05
CA GLY A 456 -65.91 -8.21 -33.85
C GLY A 456 -66.70 -7.63 -35.05
N ASP A 457 -67.87 -8.21 -35.31
CA ASP A 457 -68.76 -7.98 -36.45
C ASP A 457 -69.12 -6.49 -36.68
N ASP A 458 -69.28 -6.10 -37.94
CA ASP A 458 -70.54 -5.53 -38.49
C ASP A 458 -70.35 -4.99 -39.93
N ASP A 459 -71.21 -5.52 -40.81
CA ASP A 459 -71.91 -4.88 -41.92
C ASP A 459 -71.22 -4.48 -43.26
N ASP A 460 -71.65 -5.25 -44.26
CA ASP A 460 -72.31 -4.86 -45.52
C ASP A 460 -71.52 -4.53 -46.81
N ASP A 461 -71.99 -5.27 -47.83
CA ASP A 461 -72.22 -4.94 -49.23
C ASP A 461 -71.07 -4.81 -50.25
N GLY A 462 -71.13 -5.72 -51.23
CA GLY A 462 -71.28 -5.27 -52.62
C GLY A 462 -70.32 -5.85 -53.66
N GLU A 463 -70.78 -6.91 -54.33
CA GLU A 463 -70.70 -7.21 -55.79
C GLU A 463 -69.34 -7.07 -56.51
N GLU A 464 -68.75 -8.18 -56.96
CA GLU A 464 -68.97 -8.83 -58.28
C GLU A 464 -68.57 -7.98 -59.50
N GLY A 465 -67.84 -8.62 -60.43
CA GLY A 465 -67.97 -8.27 -61.85
C GLY A 465 -66.67 -8.13 -62.62
N GLU A 466 -66.39 -9.14 -63.42
CA GLU A 466 -65.28 -9.27 -64.37
C GLU A 466 -65.34 -8.32 -65.58
N ASP A 467 -64.18 -8.26 -66.25
CA ASP A 467 -63.99 -8.30 -67.71
C ASP A 467 -63.74 -7.06 -68.60
N ASP A 468 -62.79 -7.33 -69.50
CA ASP A 468 -62.53 -6.86 -70.87
C ASP A 468 -61.81 -5.52 -71.18
N GLY A 469 -60.55 -5.67 -71.62
CA GLY A 469 -60.16 -5.53 -73.03
C GLY A 469 -60.14 -4.14 -73.71
N GLY A 470 -58.98 -3.72 -74.23
CA GLY A 470 -58.94 -2.80 -75.40
C GLY A 470 -57.79 -1.78 -75.51
N ILE A 471 -56.72 -2.16 -76.22
CA ILE A 471 -55.92 -1.45 -77.25
C ILE A 471 -55.90 0.10 -77.27
N GLY A 472 -54.70 0.71 -77.35
CA GLY A 472 -54.54 2.03 -77.99
C GLY A 472 -53.24 2.81 -77.70
N SER A 473 -52.33 2.83 -78.67
CA SER A 473 -51.04 3.57 -78.71
C SER A 473 -51.13 5.09 -78.51
N SER A 474 -50.20 5.70 -77.77
CA SER A 474 -49.42 6.87 -78.27
C SER A 474 -48.22 7.23 -77.37
N ASN A 475 -47.02 7.00 -77.90
CA ASN A 475 -45.76 7.48 -77.34
C ASN A 475 -45.57 8.97 -77.67
N GLY A 476 -45.52 9.82 -76.64
CA GLY A 476 -45.20 11.25 -76.78
C GLY A 476 -45.17 12.05 -75.46
N ALA A 477 -45.79 11.54 -74.38
CA ALA A 477 -45.94 12.27 -73.12
C ALA A 477 -44.92 11.91 -72.01
N THR A 478 -43.96 11.01 -72.25
CA THR A 478 -43.10 10.44 -71.19
C THR A 478 -41.84 11.24 -70.88
N ALA A 479 -41.34 12.08 -71.80
CA ALA A 479 -40.11 12.85 -71.58
C ALA A 479 -40.34 14.15 -70.75
N ALA A 480 -41.45 14.86 -70.96
CA ALA A 480 -41.73 16.11 -70.24
C ALA A 480 -42.20 15.86 -68.78
N SER A 481 -42.99 14.81 -68.57
CA SER A 481 -43.50 14.43 -67.24
C SER A 481 -42.39 13.94 -66.30
N SER A 482 -41.39 13.23 -66.82
CA SER A 482 -40.23 12.77 -66.03
C SER A 482 -39.31 13.93 -65.59
N ARG A 483 -39.20 15.00 -66.40
CA ARG A 483 -38.36 16.16 -66.12
C ARG A 483 -38.97 17.06 -65.04
N ILE A 484 -40.30 17.26 -65.06
CA ILE A 484 -41.04 18.02 -64.03
C ILE A 484 -41.04 17.27 -62.69
N LYS A 485 -41.23 15.94 -62.69
CA LYS A 485 -41.11 15.10 -61.48
C LYS A 485 -39.69 15.11 -60.89
N LYS A 486 -38.63 15.10 -61.72
CA LYS A 486 -37.23 15.21 -61.25
C LYS A 486 -36.92 16.58 -60.63
N ILE A 487 -37.48 17.67 -61.16
CA ILE A 487 -37.29 19.02 -60.61
C ILE A 487 -38.04 19.18 -59.27
N GLY A 488 -39.27 18.65 -59.17
CA GLY A 488 -40.03 18.63 -57.92
C GLY A 488 -39.33 17.84 -56.81
N LYS A 489 -38.79 16.65 -57.13
CA LYS A 489 -38.03 15.81 -56.19
C LYS A 489 -36.75 16.50 -55.71
N LYS A 490 -35.97 17.11 -56.62
CA LYS A 490 -34.77 17.88 -56.23
C LYS A 490 -35.10 19.11 -55.37
N LYS A 491 -36.25 19.76 -55.59
CA LYS A 491 -36.68 20.91 -54.80
C LYS A 491 -37.14 20.51 -53.40
N ALA A 492 -37.83 19.37 -53.27
CA ALA A 492 -38.22 18.78 -52.00
C ALA A 492 -37.00 18.31 -51.18
N GLU A 493 -36.06 17.60 -51.79
CA GLU A 493 -34.81 17.17 -51.14
C GLU A 493 -33.96 18.37 -50.68
N LYS A 494 -33.93 19.45 -51.48
CA LYS A 494 -33.22 20.69 -51.10
C LYS A 494 -33.90 21.41 -49.93
N LEU A 495 -35.23 21.36 -49.84
CA LEU A 495 -35.98 21.95 -48.73
C LEU A 495 -35.78 21.13 -47.44
N GLN A 496 -35.88 19.81 -47.54
CA GLN A 496 -35.65 18.89 -46.43
C GLN A 496 -34.21 19.00 -45.88
N ARG A 497 -33.21 19.11 -46.77
CA ARG A 497 -31.82 19.35 -46.36
C ARG A 497 -31.60 20.71 -45.71
N LYS A 498 -32.38 21.72 -46.09
CA LYS A 498 -32.35 23.06 -45.47
C LYS A 498 -32.97 23.06 -44.08
N GLU A 499 -34.04 22.31 -43.88
CA GLU A 499 -34.66 22.09 -42.56
C GLU A 499 -33.76 21.26 -41.63
N GLN A 500 -33.15 20.18 -42.12
CA GLN A 500 -32.17 19.41 -41.36
C GLN A 500 -30.97 20.26 -40.94
N MET A 501 -30.45 21.11 -41.83
CA MET A 501 -29.36 22.03 -41.50
C MET A 501 -29.77 23.12 -40.51
N ARG A 502 -31.05 23.52 -40.51
CA ARG A 502 -31.58 24.47 -39.53
C ARG A 502 -31.69 23.82 -38.15
N ALA A 503 -32.29 22.63 -38.07
CA ALA A 503 -32.39 21.85 -36.84
C ALA A 503 -31.00 21.52 -36.26
N TYR A 504 -30.03 21.20 -37.12
CA TYR A 504 -28.65 20.97 -36.69
C TYR A 504 -27.99 22.24 -36.10
N ARG A 505 -28.23 23.42 -36.68
CA ARG A 505 -27.72 24.69 -36.11
C ARG A 505 -28.36 24.98 -34.76
N GLU A 506 -29.69 24.85 -34.65
CA GLU A 506 -30.43 25.07 -33.41
C GLU A 506 -29.95 24.11 -32.30
N PHE A 507 -29.68 22.84 -32.65
CA PHE A 507 -29.07 21.86 -31.74
C PHE A 507 -27.65 22.28 -31.30
N MET A 508 -26.80 22.72 -32.23
CA MET A 508 -25.44 23.14 -31.91
C MET A 508 -25.39 24.40 -31.05
N ASP A 509 -26.34 25.33 -31.25
CA ASP A 509 -26.46 26.54 -30.42
C ASP A 509 -26.98 26.20 -29.01
N MET A 510 -27.94 25.28 -28.89
CA MET A 510 -28.38 24.76 -27.58
C MET A 510 -27.22 24.10 -26.82
N GLN A 511 -26.40 23.29 -27.50
CA GLN A 511 -25.21 22.67 -26.91
C GLN A 511 -24.11 23.68 -26.52
N ARG A 512 -24.02 24.82 -27.20
CA ARG A 512 -23.11 25.91 -26.80
C ARG A 512 -23.63 26.62 -25.55
N GLU A 513 -24.92 26.87 -25.46
CA GLU A 513 -25.52 27.52 -24.30
C GLU A 513 -25.45 26.63 -23.05
N GLU A 514 -25.68 25.32 -23.20
CA GLU A 514 -25.51 24.35 -22.12
C GLU A 514 -24.06 24.31 -21.59
N ARG A 515 -23.07 24.30 -22.49
CA ARG A 515 -21.65 24.40 -22.10
C ARG A 515 -21.35 25.71 -21.37
N ARG A 516 -21.91 26.82 -21.83
CA ARG A 516 -21.73 28.12 -21.17
C ARG A 516 -22.34 28.12 -19.76
N GLN A 517 -23.51 27.54 -19.57
CA GLN A 517 -24.13 27.39 -18.25
C GLN A 517 -23.30 26.48 -17.32
N GLN A 518 -22.73 25.39 -17.85
CA GLN A 518 -21.82 24.52 -17.10
C GLN A 518 -20.54 25.25 -16.68
N GLU A 519 -19.96 26.06 -17.56
CA GLU A 519 -18.78 26.88 -17.26
C GLU A 519 -19.07 27.96 -16.19
N GLU A 520 -20.23 28.62 -16.25
CA GLU A 520 -20.64 29.59 -15.24
C GLU A 520 -20.90 28.92 -13.88
N MET A 521 -21.54 27.75 -13.86
CA MET A 521 -21.71 26.91 -12.67
C MET A 521 -20.37 26.49 -12.06
N PHE A 522 -19.40 26.09 -12.89
CA PHE A 522 -18.07 25.71 -12.43
C PHE A 522 -17.32 26.89 -11.80
N LYS A 523 -17.36 28.08 -12.44
CA LYS A 523 -16.79 29.31 -11.87
C LYS A 523 -17.43 29.69 -10.54
N MET A 524 -18.74 29.51 -10.40
CA MET A 524 -19.45 29.78 -9.15
C MET A 524 -19.02 28.79 -8.04
N GLN A 525 -18.87 27.50 -8.35
CA GLN A 525 -18.38 26.50 -7.40
C GLN A 525 -16.93 26.78 -6.97
N GLU A 526 -16.06 27.19 -7.89
CA GLU A 526 -14.69 27.60 -7.54
C GLU A 526 -14.66 28.83 -6.63
N ALA A 527 -15.53 29.81 -6.87
CA ALA A 527 -15.63 31.00 -6.03
C ALA A 527 -16.09 30.65 -4.60
N ILE A 528 -17.09 29.78 -4.46
CA ILE A 528 -17.56 29.27 -3.16
C ILE A 528 -16.42 28.55 -2.42
N GLN A 529 -15.71 27.65 -3.09
CA GLN A 529 -14.57 26.96 -2.48
C GLN A 529 -13.42 27.90 -2.09
N GLN A 530 -13.16 28.95 -2.88
CA GLN A 530 -12.15 29.95 -2.51
C GLN A 530 -12.56 30.72 -1.26
N GLU A 531 -13.84 31.04 -1.10
CA GLU A 531 -14.34 31.75 0.07
C GLU A 531 -14.33 30.87 1.33
N GLU A 532 -14.68 29.59 1.21
CA GLU A 532 -14.55 28.60 2.30
C GLU A 532 -13.09 28.48 2.76
N ARG A 533 -12.14 28.35 1.82
CA ARG A 533 -10.70 28.34 2.14
C ARG A 533 -10.24 29.60 2.86
N ARG A 534 -10.80 30.78 2.51
CA ARG A 534 -10.50 32.04 3.22
C ARG A 534 -11.04 32.03 4.65
N ARG A 535 -12.25 31.51 4.87
CA ARG A 535 -12.86 31.40 6.22
C ARG A 535 -12.09 30.42 7.10
N GLU A 536 -11.70 29.27 6.56
CA GLU A 536 -10.87 28.28 7.26
C GLU A 536 -9.52 28.88 7.66
N ARG A 537 -8.85 29.58 6.75
CA ARG A 537 -7.56 30.24 7.04
C ARG A 537 -7.69 31.31 8.12
N SER A 538 -8.74 32.11 8.10
CA SER A 538 -9.04 33.09 9.16
C SER A 538 -9.24 32.42 10.52
N THR A 539 -10.01 31.33 10.55
CA THR A 539 -10.26 30.56 11.78
C THR A 539 -8.99 29.93 12.33
N GLN A 540 -8.12 29.43 11.44
CA GLN A 540 -6.85 28.84 11.82
C GLN A 540 -5.89 29.88 12.41
N ILE A 541 -5.81 31.07 11.81
CA ILE A 541 -4.99 32.18 12.32
C ILE A 541 -5.43 32.57 13.74
N GLU A 542 -6.73 32.63 14.00
CA GLU A 542 -7.25 32.97 15.34
C GLU A 542 -6.97 31.86 16.36
N LYS A 543 -7.06 30.58 15.97
CA LYS A 543 -6.66 29.45 16.82
C LYS A 543 -5.17 29.49 17.16
N ASP A 544 -4.32 29.78 16.18
CA ASP A 544 -2.87 29.87 16.37
C ASP A 544 -2.50 31.06 17.28
N ARG A 545 -3.21 32.18 17.17
CA ARG A 545 -3.06 33.33 18.08
C ARG A 545 -3.36 32.95 19.53
N LYS A 546 -4.50 32.31 19.77
CA LYS A 546 -4.89 31.84 21.12
C LYS A 546 -3.91 30.82 21.69
N ARG A 547 -3.40 29.90 20.86
CA ARG A 547 -2.40 28.91 21.27
C ARG A 547 -1.07 29.56 21.68
N LYS A 548 -0.63 30.60 20.95
CA LYS A 548 0.56 31.38 21.30
C LYS A 548 0.38 32.14 22.62
N GLU A 549 -0.79 32.71 22.87
CA GLU A 549 -1.11 33.38 24.15
C GLU A 549 -1.08 32.40 25.33
N GLN A 550 -1.68 31.22 25.18
CA GLN A 550 -1.64 30.15 26.19
C GLN A 550 -0.22 29.64 26.46
N LEU A 551 0.61 29.52 25.42
CA LEU A 551 2.00 29.10 25.56
C LEU A 551 2.80 30.12 26.39
N LYS A 552 2.64 31.42 26.09
CA LYS A 552 3.27 32.50 26.85
C LYS A 552 2.84 32.50 28.32
N GLU A 553 1.57 32.25 28.60
CA GLU A 553 1.07 32.18 29.98
C GLU A 553 1.64 30.96 30.73
N LYS A 554 1.77 29.82 30.03
CA LYS A 554 2.38 28.60 30.59
C LYS A 554 3.87 28.80 30.89
N GLU A 555 4.61 29.41 29.96
CA GLU A 555 6.03 29.76 30.16
C GLU A 555 6.23 30.75 31.32
N ALA A 556 5.33 31.74 31.47
CA ALA A 556 5.36 32.67 32.59
C ALA A 556 5.15 31.96 33.94
N LYS A 557 4.19 31.03 34.03
CA LYS A 557 3.93 30.24 35.24
C LYS A 557 5.09 29.29 35.58
N GLU A 558 5.69 28.70 34.56
CA GLU A 558 6.85 27.81 34.74
C GLU A 558 8.09 28.59 35.22
N ASN A 559 8.34 29.77 34.64
CA ASN A 559 9.42 30.66 35.08
C ASN A 559 9.22 31.16 36.52
N ASP A 560 8.00 31.54 36.91
CA ASP A 560 7.70 31.92 38.30
C ASP A 560 7.94 30.76 39.28
N SER A 561 7.51 29.55 38.91
CA SER A 561 7.74 28.34 39.71
C SER A 561 9.23 28.01 39.85
N LYS A 562 10.00 28.19 38.78
CA LYS A 562 11.45 28.00 38.77
C LYS A 562 12.16 29.02 39.66
N MET A 563 11.74 30.30 39.61
CA MET A 563 12.28 31.35 40.47
C MET A 563 12.00 31.11 41.95
N LYS A 564 10.80 30.63 42.30
CA LYS A 564 10.45 30.23 43.67
C LYS A 564 11.31 29.07 44.18
N ARG A 565 11.58 28.07 43.33
CA ARG A 565 12.51 26.96 43.67
C ARG A 565 13.92 27.48 43.95
N ILE A 566 14.46 28.32 43.08
CA ILE A 566 15.80 28.93 43.23
C ILE A 566 15.89 29.75 44.52
N GLN A 567 14.87 30.55 44.86
CA GLN A 567 14.83 31.28 46.13
C GLN A 567 14.83 30.34 47.33
N SER A 568 14.05 29.24 47.28
CA SER A 568 14.01 28.26 48.37
C SER A 568 15.36 27.57 48.59
N GLU A 569 16.09 27.28 47.51
CA GLU A 569 17.43 26.66 47.58
C GLU A 569 18.46 27.64 48.12
N ARG A 570 18.41 28.91 47.72
CA ARG A 570 19.28 29.96 48.29
C ARG A 570 19.08 30.11 49.79
N LEU A 571 17.83 30.09 50.26
CA LEU A 571 17.50 30.14 51.70
C LEU A 571 18.06 28.92 52.46
N LYS A 572 18.01 27.72 51.85
CA LYS A 572 18.61 26.50 52.43
C LYS A 572 20.13 26.59 52.49
N ASP A 573 20.78 27.06 51.43
CA ASP A 573 22.25 27.22 51.37
C ASP A 573 22.71 28.29 52.37
N GLU A 574 21.98 29.39 52.51
CA GLU A 574 22.27 30.44 53.49
C GLU A 574 22.16 29.94 54.93
N LYS A 575 21.13 29.12 55.22
CA LYS A 575 20.99 28.45 56.52
C LYS A 575 22.16 27.51 56.80
N ALA A 576 22.53 26.66 55.83
CA ALA A 576 23.65 25.73 55.96
C ALA A 576 24.99 26.47 56.19
N ARG A 577 25.23 27.58 55.48
CA ARG A 577 26.41 28.44 55.70
C ARG A 577 26.43 29.05 57.10
N ARG A 578 25.27 29.44 57.63
CA ARG A 578 25.14 29.99 58.99
C ARG A 578 25.45 28.95 60.07
N GLU A 579 24.95 27.74 59.88
CA GLU A 579 25.26 26.59 60.75
C GLU A 579 26.75 26.23 60.69
N LEU A 580 27.35 26.20 59.50
CA LEU A 580 28.77 25.95 59.31
C LEU A 580 29.65 27.03 59.98
N ARG A 581 29.30 28.31 59.85
CA ARG A 581 30.01 29.40 60.56
C ARG A 581 29.96 29.23 62.08
N THR A 582 28.79 28.85 62.60
CA THR A 582 28.59 28.61 64.04
C THR A 582 29.42 27.42 64.51
N TYR A 583 29.47 26.35 63.73
CA TYR A 583 30.31 25.18 63.99
C TYR A 583 31.80 25.54 63.98
N ILE A 584 32.28 26.27 62.97
CA ILE A 584 33.67 26.72 62.88
C ILE A 584 34.04 27.62 64.07
N GLN A 585 33.15 28.51 64.51
CA GLN A 585 33.37 29.33 65.70
C GLN A 585 33.50 28.47 66.98
N ARG A 586 32.66 27.44 67.14
CA ARG A 586 32.76 26.50 68.28
C ARG A 586 34.05 25.68 68.26
N VAL A 587 34.49 25.22 67.09
CA VAL A 587 35.75 24.48 66.95
C VAL A 587 36.95 25.39 67.22
N ARG A 588 36.91 26.64 66.76
CA ARG A 588 37.96 27.64 67.04
C ARG A 588 38.03 27.97 68.54
N SER A 589 36.91 28.19 69.22
CA SER A 589 36.90 28.47 70.65
C SER A 589 37.39 27.27 71.47
N PHE A 590 37.03 26.05 71.08
CA PHE A 590 37.50 24.82 71.72
C PHE A 590 39.00 24.56 71.50
N ARG A 591 39.52 24.79 70.28
CA ARG A 591 40.95 24.64 70.02
C ARG A 591 41.80 25.71 70.70
N LEU A 592 41.32 26.95 70.77
CA LEU A 592 42.02 28.04 71.47
C LEU A 592 42.10 27.81 72.98
N SER A 593 41.03 27.30 73.62
CA SER A 593 41.06 26.95 75.05
C SER A 593 41.94 25.72 75.33
N SER A 594 41.96 24.74 74.42
CA SER A 594 42.84 23.56 74.49
C SER A 594 44.32 23.91 74.26
N LEU A 595 44.64 24.89 73.40
CA LEU A 595 46.01 25.36 73.17
C LEU A 595 46.52 26.22 74.33
N ALA A 596 45.69 27.13 74.86
CA ALA A 596 46.05 27.95 76.02
C ALA A 596 46.36 27.08 77.26
N SER A 597 45.52 26.08 77.54
CA SER A 597 45.74 25.13 78.65
C SER A 597 46.90 24.15 78.45
N ARG A 598 47.45 24.05 77.24
CA ARG A 598 48.70 23.31 76.94
C ARG A 598 49.92 24.21 77.01
N LEU A 599 49.81 25.49 76.62
CA LEU A 599 50.88 26.48 76.79
C LEU A 599 51.18 26.71 78.28
N ASP A 600 50.17 26.95 79.12
CA ASP A 600 50.36 27.16 80.57
C ASP A 600 51.06 25.97 81.25
N ARG A 601 50.77 24.74 80.81
CA ARG A 601 51.43 23.53 81.31
C ARG A 601 52.87 23.38 80.84
N THR A 602 53.18 23.84 79.62
CA THR A 602 54.54 23.76 79.06
C THR A 602 55.44 24.85 79.64
N GLU A 603 54.88 26.04 79.91
CA GLU A 603 55.58 27.13 80.58
C GLU A 603 55.90 26.80 82.05
N ALA A 604 54.96 26.19 82.77
CA ALA A 604 55.21 25.68 84.13
C ALA A 604 56.29 24.60 84.18
N GLN A 605 56.40 23.78 83.14
CA GLN A 605 57.39 22.70 83.04
C GLN A 605 58.78 23.23 82.64
N LEU A 606 58.84 24.18 81.71
CA LEU A 606 60.08 24.88 81.33
C LEU A 606 60.65 25.73 82.47
N LEU A 607 59.82 26.39 83.28
CA LEU A 607 60.26 27.13 84.47
C LEU A 607 60.76 26.18 85.58
N GLY A 608 60.20 24.97 85.69
CA GLY A 608 60.72 23.91 86.55
C GLY A 608 62.09 23.41 86.10
N ASP A 609 62.26 23.14 84.81
CA ASP A 609 63.49 22.61 84.23
C ASP A 609 64.63 23.66 84.22
N LEU A 610 64.32 24.95 84.02
CA LEU A 610 65.30 26.04 84.14
C LEU A 610 65.82 26.25 85.57
N SER A 611 65.01 25.93 86.60
CA SER A 611 65.46 25.96 87.99
C SER A 611 66.41 24.80 88.33
N ALA A 612 66.33 23.69 87.60
CA ALA A 612 67.18 22.52 87.77
C ALA A 612 68.55 22.64 87.05
N ILE A 613 68.68 23.55 86.08
CA ILE A 613 69.92 23.76 85.30
C ILE A 613 70.85 24.82 85.93
N THR A 614 70.41 25.54 86.96
CA THR A 614 71.22 26.56 87.66
C THR A 614 71.96 26.05 88.91
N GLN A 615 72.05 24.72 89.08
CA GLN A 615 72.87 24.06 90.10
C GLN A 615 73.73 22.94 89.48
N ASP A 616 74.73 23.29 88.66
CA ASP A 616 76.01 22.58 88.69
C ASP A 616 77.10 23.43 88.02
N GLU A 617 78.20 23.61 88.75
CA GLU A 617 79.40 24.36 88.36
C GLU A 617 80.25 23.52 87.40
N ASP A 618 80.78 24.10 86.31
CA ASP A 618 82.23 24.24 86.15
C ASP A 618 82.70 24.77 84.77
N LEU A 619 83.59 25.76 84.86
CA LEU A 619 84.77 26.07 84.04
C LEU A 619 84.57 26.56 82.58
N LYS A 620 84.75 27.87 82.32
CA LYS A 620 86.04 28.58 82.06
C LYS A 620 86.83 28.06 80.84
N ALA A 621 86.87 28.86 79.77
CA ALA A 621 88.12 29.32 79.11
C ALA A 621 87.83 30.18 77.86
N GLY A 622 88.57 31.28 77.72
CA GLY A 622 89.25 31.61 76.46
C GLY A 622 88.50 32.37 75.35
N ASN A 623 88.68 33.69 75.38
CA ASN A 623 88.67 34.66 74.29
C ASN A 623 88.91 34.18 72.82
N GLN A 624 88.21 34.90 71.93
CA GLN A 624 88.60 35.46 70.61
C GLN A 624 88.31 34.74 69.27
N ILE A 625 87.33 35.34 68.55
CA ILE A 625 87.32 35.88 67.15
C ILE A 625 87.50 34.93 65.94
N VAL A 626 86.62 35.18 64.94
CA VAL A 626 86.60 34.86 63.49
C VAL A 626 86.12 33.45 63.15
N GLY A 627 85.19 33.20 62.24
CA GLY A 627 84.42 34.02 61.29
C GLY A 627 83.55 33.09 60.44
N ASP A 628 82.48 33.66 59.88
CA ASP A 628 81.55 33.18 58.85
C ASP A 628 81.77 31.77 58.25
N ASP A 629 80.83 30.84 58.47
CA ASP A 629 79.91 30.36 57.44
C ASP A 629 78.94 29.28 57.99
N VAL A 630 77.83 29.07 57.26
CA VAL A 630 76.78 28.04 57.44
C VAL A 630 75.57 28.44 58.29
N THR A 631 74.64 29.16 57.64
CA THR A 631 73.23 29.30 58.06
C THR A 631 72.36 28.25 57.35
N ILE A 632 71.88 27.26 58.12
CA ILE A 632 70.72 26.42 57.73
C ILE A 632 69.46 27.09 58.30
N PRO A 633 68.47 27.51 57.46
CA PRO A 633 67.32 28.26 57.94
C PRO A 633 66.28 27.38 58.65
N ARG A 634 65.82 27.88 59.80
CA ARG A 634 64.62 27.45 60.52
C ARG A 634 63.37 27.57 59.64
N VAL A 635 62.60 26.48 59.56
CA VAL A 635 61.26 26.45 58.97
C VAL A 635 60.27 27.13 59.93
N SER A 636 59.75 28.29 59.54
CA SER A 636 58.62 28.97 60.18
C SER A 636 57.34 28.65 59.39
N LEU A 637 56.50 27.77 59.94
CA LEU A 637 55.14 27.52 59.46
C LEU A 637 54.22 28.64 59.96
N ALA A 638 54.04 29.69 59.16
CA ALA A 638 53.00 30.68 59.37
C ALA A 638 52.32 31.05 58.03
N SER A 639 51.00 30.79 58.01
CA SER A 639 49.98 31.59 57.33
C SER A 639 49.99 31.66 55.79
N SER A 640 49.14 30.83 55.17
CA SER A 640 48.56 31.11 53.85
C SER A 640 47.06 30.79 53.88
N LEU A 641 46.27 31.74 54.39
CA LEU A 641 44.83 31.79 54.22
C LEU A 641 44.58 32.49 52.87
N ILE A 642 44.20 31.72 51.85
CA ILE A 642 43.74 32.25 50.56
C ILE A 642 42.27 32.68 50.75
N GLU A 643 42.01 33.98 50.62
CA GLU A 643 40.66 34.55 50.47
C GLU A 643 40.09 34.16 49.10
N LEU A 644 38.92 33.51 49.09
CA LEU A 644 38.10 33.31 47.90
C LEU A 644 36.99 34.36 47.90
N SER A 645 37.20 35.47 47.19
CA SER A 645 36.15 36.44 46.85
C SER A 645 35.42 35.99 45.58
N LEU A 646 34.09 35.85 45.67
CA LEU A 646 33.21 35.60 44.52
C LEU A 646 32.74 36.95 43.92
N PRO A 647 32.83 37.18 42.60
CA PRO A 647 32.19 38.33 41.97
C PRO A 647 30.70 38.07 41.71
N SER A 648 29.90 39.10 41.99
CA SER A 648 28.46 39.21 41.79
C SER A 648 28.06 39.46 40.33
N ASN A 649 26.93 38.88 39.92
CA ASN A 649 26.24 39.18 38.66
C ASN A 649 25.83 40.65 38.54
N SER A 650 26.17 41.29 37.42
CA SER A 650 25.35 42.32 36.79
C SER A 650 25.45 42.21 35.28
N ALA A 651 24.31 42.38 34.62
CA ALA A 651 24.15 42.28 33.17
C ALA A 651 24.47 43.62 32.51
N SER A 652 25.34 43.60 31.50
CA SER A 652 25.29 44.47 30.31
C SER A 652 26.26 43.92 29.26
N SER A 653 25.83 43.91 28.00
CA SER A 653 26.65 43.51 26.85
C SER A 653 27.79 44.54 26.64
N PRO A 654 29.04 44.09 26.36
CA PRO A 654 29.77 44.75 25.29
C PRO A 654 30.60 43.81 24.40
N ALA A 655 30.63 44.20 23.12
CA ALA A 655 31.64 43.98 22.08
C ALA A 655 32.86 43.09 22.40
N PHE A 656 33.07 42.08 21.56
CA PHE A 656 34.34 41.35 21.43
C PHE A 656 35.41 42.28 20.83
N ARG A 657 36.33 42.74 21.67
CA ARG A 657 37.68 43.18 21.27
C ARG A 657 38.68 42.82 22.36
N GLY A 658 39.75 42.14 21.95
CA GLY A 658 41.07 42.23 22.60
C GLY A 658 41.38 41.25 23.72
N GLU A 659 42.23 40.28 23.39
CA GLU A 659 43.33 39.75 24.22
C GLU A 659 43.02 39.24 25.65
N SER A 660 42.80 37.93 25.76
CA SER A 660 43.30 37.19 26.93
C SER A 660 43.74 35.78 26.51
N SER A 661 45.00 35.48 26.79
CA SER A 661 45.74 34.28 26.37
C SER A 661 45.48 33.06 27.26
N ARG A 662 44.22 32.73 27.53
CA ARG A 662 43.83 31.46 28.17
C ARG A 662 42.72 30.78 27.37
N PRO A 663 42.93 29.53 26.90
CA PRO A 663 41.93 28.85 26.07
C PRO A 663 40.72 28.47 26.92
N GLN A 664 39.54 28.96 26.55
CA GLN A 664 38.27 28.60 27.16
C GLN A 664 37.70 27.36 26.47
N LEU A 665 37.35 26.33 27.26
CA LEU A 665 36.60 25.17 26.79
C LEU A 665 35.12 25.57 26.77
N LEU A 666 34.50 25.63 25.60
CA LEU A 666 33.06 25.90 25.50
C LEU A 666 32.30 24.57 25.42
N VAL A 667 31.51 24.28 26.45
CA VAL A 667 30.66 23.10 26.54
C VAL A 667 29.22 23.53 26.37
N LEU A 668 28.57 23.06 25.31
CA LEU A 668 27.17 23.35 25.01
C LEU A 668 26.31 22.10 25.25
N TYR A 669 25.18 22.30 25.90
CA TYR A 669 24.14 21.28 26.12
C TYR A 669 22.89 21.66 25.32
N ASP A 670 22.34 20.71 24.56
CA ASP A 670 20.98 20.82 24.04
C ASP A 670 19.97 20.07 24.93
N SER A 671 18.68 20.31 24.70
CA SER A 671 17.54 19.77 25.45
C SER A 671 17.36 18.24 25.34
N VAL A 672 18.23 17.54 24.60
CA VAL A 672 18.22 16.09 24.33
C VAL A 672 19.50 15.42 24.85
N SER A 673 20.27 16.08 25.73
CA SER A 673 21.45 15.51 26.44
C SER A 673 22.69 15.23 25.58
N ASN A 674 22.80 15.81 24.39
CA ASN A 674 24.03 15.76 23.60
C ASN A 674 25.05 16.78 24.13
N LEU A 675 26.31 16.34 24.29
CA LEU A 675 27.44 17.17 24.70
C LEU A 675 28.20 17.64 23.47
N TYR A 676 28.22 18.95 23.21
CA TYR A 676 29.04 19.54 22.16
C TYR A 676 30.24 20.25 22.80
N VAL A 677 31.45 19.80 22.46
CA VAL A 677 32.71 20.42 22.90
C VAL A 677 33.31 21.15 21.71
N VAL A 678 33.39 22.47 21.80
CA VAL A 678 34.06 23.28 20.76
C VAL A 678 35.53 23.36 21.12
N LEU A 679 36.38 22.79 20.26
CA LEU A 679 37.84 22.78 20.40
C LEU A 679 38.46 23.76 19.40
N ASP A 680 39.54 24.41 19.82
CA ASP A 680 40.45 25.14 18.93
C ASP A 680 41.10 24.17 17.93
N GLU A 681 41.39 24.65 16.72
CA GLU A 681 41.92 23.91 15.57
C GLU A 681 43.18 23.11 15.93
N ALA A 682 44.06 23.69 16.77
CA ALA A 682 45.28 23.03 17.24
C ALA A 682 45.00 21.77 18.08
N LYS A 683 43.87 21.70 18.80
CA LYS A 683 43.47 20.54 19.61
C LYS A 683 42.66 19.51 18.81
N LEU A 684 42.02 19.93 17.72
CA LEU A 684 41.30 19.03 16.81
C LEU A 684 42.26 18.02 16.15
N SER A 685 43.47 18.46 15.82
CA SER A 685 44.55 17.60 15.30
C SER A 685 44.95 16.51 16.30
N ALA A 686 45.20 16.88 17.57
CA ALA A 686 45.57 15.95 18.64
C ALA A 686 44.43 14.96 18.98
N PHE A 687 43.18 15.43 18.94
CA PHE A 687 42.01 14.58 19.21
C PHE A 687 41.75 13.58 18.07
N SER A 688 41.93 14.00 16.82
CA SER A 688 41.84 13.15 15.63
C SER A 688 42.87 12.01 15.65
N GLU A 689 44.07 12.28 16.17
CA GLU A 689 45.14 11.30 16.27
C GLU A 689 44.81 10.21 17.32
N VAL A 690 44.28 10.60 18.49
CA VAL A 690 43.86 9.67 19.56
C VAL A 690 42.64 8.85 19.15
N ALA A 691 41.64 9.47 18.51
CA ALA A 691 40.43 8.80 18.04
C ALA A 691 40.69 7.78 16.92
N LYS A 692 41.70 8.02 16.07
CA LYS A 692 42.12 7.06 15.03
C LYS A 692 42.76 5.79 15.59
N THR A 693 43.42 5.88 16.74
CA THR A 693 44.07 4.71 17.38
C THR A 693 43.17 3.88 18.29
N LYS A 694 42.08 4.44 18.82
CA LYS A 694 41.15 3.73 19.71
C LYS A 694 39.72 3.98 19.23
N GLY A 695 39.13 3.04 18.52
CA GLY A 695 37.81 3.17 17.88
C GLY A 695 36.60 3.45 18.81
N ARG A 696 36.79 3.55 20.13
CA ARG A 696 35.83 4.08 21.12
C ARG A 696 36.60 4.66 22.34
N VAL A 697 36.19 5.83 22.82
CA VAL A 697 36.74 6.50 24.03
C VAL A 697 35.66 6.52 25.12
N ASP A 698 36.05 6.19 26.36
CA ASP A 698 35.15 6.18 27.53
C ASP A 698 34.77 7.60 27.98
N LYS A 699 33.55 7.79 28.51
CA LYS A 699 33.01 9.04 29.07
C LYS A 699 33.83 9.60 30.24
N LYS A 700 34.67 8.79 30.87
CA LYS A 700 35.56 9.19 31.99
C LYS A 700 36.95 9.61 31.52
N GLU A 701 37.36 9.21 30.31
CA GLU A 701 38.60 9.64 29.64
C GLU A 701 38.40 10.92 28.82
N LEU A 702 37.17 11.16 28.36
CA LEU A 702 36.73 12.39 27.67
C LEU A 702 36.43 13.50 28.68
#